data_AF-A0A1I6Z064-F1
#
_entry.id   AF-A0A1I6Z064-F1
#
_cell.length_a   1.000
_cell.length_b   1.000
_cell.length_c   1.000
_cell.angle_alpha   90.00
_cell.angle_beta   90.00
_cell.angle_gamma   90.00
#
_symmetry.space_group_name_H-M   'P 1'
#
loop_
_entity.id
_entity.type
_entity.pdbx_description
1 polymer ?
#
loop_
_entity_poly.entity_id
_entity_poly.type
_entity_poly.pdbx_seq_one_letter_code
_entity_poly.pdbx_strand_id
1 'polypeptide(L)'
;MNDKEIMDKIKETTEDVSVPEELQPDVIEAMLEAEAKKDHTEPLPTSVIDMGTHPKRRWKKAYTGVVAAAMAAIILIPAALQPWVEQREATSTTSVAVEPEPTITPEEDSEPTITASVGDFGDTLHHPKNYREIYDVTKEYGERYRIDDEYVEYDTIESPSSGFRFPTFGGSSNATATEEATAESSNEDVQKSAGSEDYSKTNTIEEDVAEGDVTITDGKYIYHYTNDAIVEILGTKGGKLTEEATIDLEDVSGIGSISYIDDMFVQDEHLVVVLDGYRVAMETKDKKTNRISDEYGVMALVYDIADAKRPKLTGYTSYEGNYYSSRIVGDELYMFTMSYPDYRLYGDEHILYDEEEFLESGVLPRINGEAPELDCIYLPERYQADPSFVMSSVKLDKPDKVQDYQVIMGYTSDIYVSGDAIYLQSVDYGGDINHTAIIRMDYKDGKFSPAGVGVVKGMLTDKYAINEDEDGNLRVATTVVDYGNGWKRTNRLTIFDEKMKEIGKLSGLAEGEEIKSARYIGDYCYLVTFVNTDPLFSIDCSDPENPTLVGELKIPGFSEYMHPWTDGKLLGFGYAGDDEGLTEGLKLTMFDISSPSDVEIITEKTLRNIDYAAPFDDYKALMVSSDRSILGFMTESYDEDYESQYRIYRYDGEDFRLEFTIDAEKFAGNMRGVFIGDVFYLIGESHGASFDMAHDYQKISDLTW
;
A
#
# COMPACT_ATOMS: atom_id res chain seq x y z
N MET A 1 14.38 35.13 30.04
CA MET A 1 14.03 36.51 29.59
C MET A 1 12.50 36.58 29.50
N ASN A 2 11.85 37.72 29.75
CA ASN A 2 10.38 37.86 29.68
C ASN A 2 9.96 38.31 28.27
N ASP A 3 8.84 37.78 27.75
CA ASP A 3 8.20 38.06 26.45
C ASP A 3 8.18 39.53 26.03
N LYS A 4 8.11 40.47 26.99
CA LYS A 4 8.15 41.90 26.68
C LYS A 4 9.51 42.38 26.15
N GLU A 5 10.61 41.84 26.65
CA GLU A 5 11.96 42.15 26.16
C GLU A 5 12.25 41.49 24.81
N ILE A 6 11.54 40.40 24.49
CA ILE A 6 11.60 39.71 23.19
C ILE A 6 10.89 40.56 22.13
N MET A 7 9.69 41.06 22.44
CA MET A 7 8.91 41.91 21.51
C MET A 7 9.55 43.27 21.25
N ASP A 8 10.20 43.87 22.25
CA ASP A 8 10.90 45.15 22.08
C ASP A 8 12.15 44.99 21.19
N LYS A 9 12.86 43.86 21.28
CA LYS A 9 14.02 43.55 20.41
C LYS A 9 13.62 43.19 18.99
N ILE A 10 12.51 42.46 18.80
CA ILE A 10 11.96 42.16 17.47
C ILE A 10 11.62 43.46 16.74
N LYS A 11 10.98 44.42 17.44
CA LYS A 11 10.69 45.75 16.89
C LYS A 11 11.96 46.50 16.47
N GLU A 12 12.98 46.51 17.31
CA GLU A 12 14.25 47.20 17.05
C GLU A 12 15.02 46.60 15.85
N THR A 13 14.88 45.29 15.58
CA THR A 13 15.49 44.62 14.41
C THR A 13 14.70 44.75 13.10
N THR A 14 13.45 45.19 13.13
CA THR A 14 12.58 45.31 11.95
C THR A 14 12.44 46.73 11.41
N GLU A 15 13.02 47.74 12.07
CA GLU A 15 12.86 49.15 11.67
C GLU A 15 13.54 49.51 10.32
N ASP A 16 14.48 48.71 9.82
CA ASP A 16 15.23 48.99 8.59
C ASP A 16 14.85 48.12 7.36
N VAL A 17 13.81 47.28 7.46
CA VAL A 17 13.33 46.48 6.31
C VAL A 17 12.11 47.16 5.68
N SER A 18 12.32 47.88 4.58
CA SER A 18 11.21 48.45 3.80
C SER A 18 10.43 47.34 3.09
N VAL A 19 9.16 47.18 3.47
CA VAL A 19 8.22 46.30 2.77
C VAL A 19 8.08 46.78 1.31
N PRO A 20 8.23 45.90 0.30
CA PRO A 20 8.00 46.25 -1.10
C PRO A 20 6.61 46.87 -1.30
N GLU A 21 6.48 47.93 -2.11
CA GLU A 21 5.21 48.66 -2.30
C GLU A 21 4.03 47.75 -2.69
N GLU A 22 4.29 46.66 -3.40
CA GLU A 22 3.31 45.67 -3.88
C GLU A 22 2.70 44.82 -2.76
N LEU A 23 3.39 44.72 -1.62
CA LEU A 23 2.97 43.94 -0.45
C LEU A 23 2.53 44.85 0.72
N GLN A 24 2.38 46.15 0.47
CA GLN A 24 1.81 47.02 1.49
C GLN A 24 0.36 46.64 1.76
N PRO A 25 -0.07 46.63 3.04
CA PRO A 25 -1.42 46.21 3.44
C PRO A 25 -2.52 46.90 2.63
N ASP A 26 -2.34 48.19 2.37
CA ASP A 26 -3.25 49.07 1.63
C ASP A 26 -3.43 48.62 0.16
N VAL A 27 -2.37 48.05 -0.45
CA VAL A 27 -2.37 47.56 -1.83
C VAL A 27 -3.04 46.19 -1.92
N ILE A 28 -2.79 45.31 -0.94
CA ILE A 28 -3.44 44.00 -0.84
C ILE A 28 -4.94 44.16 -0.57
N GLU A 29 -5.32 45.08 0.31
CA GLU A 29 -6.72 45.39 0.60
C GLU A 29 -7.44 45.97 -0.63
N ALA A 30 -6.77 46.84 -1.39
CA ALA A 30 -7.30 47.34 -2.66
C ALA A 30 -7.45 46.24 -3.73
N MET A 31 -6.56 45.26 -3.78
CA MET A 31 -6.67 44.10 -4.68
C MET A 31 -7.84 43.19 -4.31
N LEU A 32 -8.01 42.90 -3.01
CA LEU A 32 -9.12 42.07 -2.52
C LEU A 32 -10.48 42.77 -2.72
N GLU A 33 -10.55 44.09 -2.51
CA GLU A 33 -11.74 44.87 -2.81
C GLU A 33 -12.07 44.95 -4.32
N ALA A 34 -11.05 44.95 -5.17
CA ALA A 34 -11.22 44.95 -6.63
C ALA A 34 -11.73 43.59 -7.14
N GLU A 35 -11.29 42.49 -6.51
CA GLU A 35 -11.76 41.14 -6.81
C GLU A 35 -13.21 40.95 -6.30
N ALA A 36 -13.54 41.46 -5.11
CA ALA A 36 -14.87 41.39 -4.52
C ALA A 36 -15.93 42.25 -5.24
N LYS A 37 -15.50 43.26 -6.02
CA LYS A 37 -16.38 44.13 -6.84
C LYS A 37 -16.65 43.57 -8.25
N LYS A 38 -16.08 42.42 -8.63
CA LYS A 38 -16.45 41.71 -9.88
C LYS A 38 -17.77 40.97 -9.65
N ASP A 39 -18.84 41.62 -10.08
CA ASP A 39 -20.22 41.12 -10.03
C ASP A 39 -20.36 39.87 -10.93
N HIS A 40 -20.43 38.67 -10.34
CA HIS A 40 -20.78 37.43 -11.05
C HIS A 40 -22.31 37.38 -11.27
N THR A 41 -22.79 38.15 -12.24
CA THR A 41 -24.17 38.06 -12.76
C THR A 41 -24.17 37.50 -14.18
N GLU A 42 -23.85 36.21 -14.33
CA GLU A 42 -24.34 35.41 -15.45
C GLU A 42 -24.99 34.12 -14.93
N PRO A 43 -26.22 33.79 -15.38
CA PRO A 43 -26.92 32.60 -14.91
C PRO A 43 -26.27 31.34 -15.46
N LEU A 44 -26.08 30.34 -14.60
CA LEU A 44 -25.67 28.99 -14.98
C LEU A 44 -26.66 28.42 -16.02
N PRO A 45 -26.19 27.92 -17.19
CA PRO A 45 -27.08 27.35 -18.18
C PRO A 45 -27.74 26.08 -17.65
N THR A 46 -29.06 26.09 -17.59
CA THR A 46 -29.89 24.90 -17.49
C THR A 46 -30.05 24.30 -18.88
N SER A 47 -29.27 23.27 -19.21
CA SER A 47 -29.64 22.33 -20.27
C SER A 47 -28.89 21.02 -20.12
N VAL A 48 -29.69 19.96 -19.98
CA VAL A 48 -29.42 18.57 -20.33
C VAL A 48 -28.47 18.48 -21.54
N ILE A 49 -27.28 17.91 -21.37
CA ILE A 49 -26.38 17.51 -22.46
C ILE A 49 -25.86 16.10 -22.17
N ASP A 50 -26.54 15.16 -22.82
CA ASP A 50 -26.01 13.96 -23.49
C ASP A 50 -24.46 13.92 -23.58
N MET A 51 -23.80 13.09 -22.75
CA MET A 51 -22.36 12.86 -22.82
C MET A 51 -22.04 11.80 -23.88
N GLY A 52 -22.15 12.20 -25.14
CA GLY A 52 -21.49 11.55 -26.26
C GLY A 52 -20.27 12.36 -26.72
N THR A 53 -19.10 11.71 -26.75
CA THR A 53 -17.85 12.08 -27.46
C THR A 53 -17.01 13.26 -26.95
N HIS A 54 -15.74 12.95 -26.63
CA HIS A 54 -14.65 13.86 -26.26
C HIS A 54 -14.34 14.96 -27.30
N PRO A 55 -13.68 16.06 -26.84
CA PRO A 55 -12.41 16.41 -27.48
C PRO A 55 -11.27 16.82 -26.50
N LYS A 56 -10.04 16.57 -26.97
CA LYS A 56 -8.74 16.72 -26.31
C LYS A 56 -8.37 18.18 -25.92
N ARG A 57 -7.59 18.29 -24.82
CA ARG A 57 -6.56 19.32 -24.45
C ARG A 57 -6.98 20.65 -23.78
N ARG A 58 -6.52 20.87 -22.52
CA ARG A 58 -5.60 21.95 -22.04
C ARG A 58 -5.73 22.21 -20.52
N TRP A 59 -5.25 21.32 -19.66
CA TRP A 59 -5.11 21.58 -18.22
C TRP A 59 -3.68 21.21 -17.79
N LYS A 60 -2.72 22.14 -17.94
CA LYS A 60 -1.29 21.95 -17.57
C LYS A 60 -0.72 23.12 -16.73
N LYS A 61 -1.53 24.02 -16.18
CA LYS A 61 -1.00 25.22 -15.46
C LYS A 61 -1.51 25.43 -14.03
N ALA A 62 -2.60 24.77 -13.63
CA ALA A 62 -3.11 24.89 -12.26
C ALA A 62 -2.41 23.90 -11.29
N TYR A 63 -2.06 22.71 -11.79
CA TYR A 63 -1.44 21.65 -10.99
C TYR A 63 0.02 21.98 -10.60
N THR A 64 0.77 22.63 -11.51
CA THR A 64 2.15 23.07 -11.28
C THR A 64 2.29 24.13 -10.17
N GLY A 65 1.22 24.89 -9.87
CA GLY A 65 1.26 25.92 -8.83
C GLY A 65 1.08 25.38 -7.41
N VAL A 66 0.35 24.28 -7.25
CA VAL A 66 0.06 23.68 -5.93
C VAL A 66 1.23 22.84 -5.44
N VAL A 67 1.88 22.09 -6.33
CA VAL A 67 3.06 21.27 -6.01
C VAL A 67 4.29 22.13 -5.68
N ALA A 68 4.51 23.22 -6.44
CA ALA A 68 5.60 24.16 -6.16
C ALA A 68 5.44 24.90 -4.81
N ALA A 69 4.19 25.18 -4.40
CA ALA A 69 3.91 25.82 -3.11
C ALA A 69 4.10 24.87 -1.92
N ALA A 70 3.77 23.58 -2.07
CA ALA A 70 4.02 22.55 -1.06
C ALA A 70 5.53 22.31 -0.85
N MET A 71 6.31 22.27 -1.93
CA MET A 71 7.77 22.13 -1.88
C MET A 71 8.44 23.34 -1.21
N ALA A 72 8.00 24.57 -1.50
CA ALA A 72 8.54 25.77 -0.87
C ALA A 72 8.25 25.85 0.65
N ALA A 73 7.12 25.29 1.11
CA ALA A 73 6.77 25.23 2.52
C ALA A 73 7.64 24.23 3.30
N ILE A 74 8.04 23.11 2.68
CA ILE A 74 8.93 22.11 3.28
C ILE A 74 10.39 22.64 3.38
N ILE A 75 10.83 23.45 2.42
CA ILE A 75 12.19 24.03 2.40
C ILE A 75 12.38 25.18 3.41
N LEU A 76 11.34 25.95 3.71
CA LEU A 76 11.46 27.16 4.54
C LEU A 76 11.36 26.91 6.06
N ILE A 77 10.78 25.79 6.49
CA ILE A 77 10.61 25.47 7.92
C ILE A 77 11.94 25.09 8.61
N PRO A 78 12.87 24.33 8.01
CA PRO A 78 14.17 24.02 8.62
C PRO A 78 15.14 25.22 8.62
N ALA A 79 15.14 26.04 7.56
CA ALA A 79 16.07 27.16 7.40
C ALA A 79 15.84 28.30 8.42
N ALA A 80 14.62 28.45 8.94
CA ALA A 80 14.29 29.48 9.95
C ALA A 80 14.75 29.10 11.38
N LEU A 81 15.13 27.85 11.63
CA LEU A 81 15.50 27.34 12.96
C LEU A 81 17.02 27.27 13.22
N GLN A 82 17.86 27.40 12.19
CA GLN A 82 19.31 27.22 12.31
C GLN A 82 20.05 28.21 13.24
N PRO A 83 19.71 29.52 13.35
CA PRO A 83 20.45 30.42 14.23
C PRO A 83 20.25 30.15 15.74
N TRP A 84 19.27 29.31 16.12
CA TRP A 84 18.93 29.03 17.53
C TRP A 84 19.62 27.79 18.11
N VAL A 85 20.11 26.87 17.27
CA VAL A 85 20.77 25.63 17.70
C VAL A 85 22.26 25.87 18.01
N GLU A 86 22.95 26.67 17.19
CA GLU A 86 24.39 26.94 17.36
C GLU A 86 24.77 27.74 18.63
N GLN A 87 23.81 28.43 19.27
CA GLN A 87 24.12 29.27 20.43
C GLN A 87 24.14 28.51 21.77
N ARG A 88 23.77 27.22 21.79
CA ARG A 88 23.80 26.38 23.01
C ARG A 88 25.10 25.59 23.22
N GLU A 89 25.94 25.43 22.20
CA GLU A 89 27.18 24.63 22.31
C GLU A 89 28.43 25.42 22.70
N ALA A 90 28.40 26.75 22.60
CA ALA A 90 29.55 27.60 22.89
C ALA A 90 29.61 28.05 24.36
N THR A 91 29.56 27.16 25.36
CA THR A 91 30.03 27.48 26.74
C THR A 91 30.28 26.24 27.59
N SER A 92 31.40 25.54 27.36
CA SER A 92 32.19 24.94 28.46
C SER A 92 33.55 24.43 27.95
N THR A 93 34.57 25.29 27.99
CA THR A 93 35.96 24.85 27.91
C THR A 93 36.57 24.91 29.31
N THR A 94 36.88 23.75 29.88
CA THR A 94 37.95 23.62 30.88
C THR A 94 38.64 22.28 30.64
N SER A 95 39.93 22.36 30.35
CA SER A 95 40.82 21.26 29.95
C SER A 95 41.14 20.30 31.10
N VAL A 96 41.10 18.99 30.86
CA VAL A 96 41.90 17.99 31.59
C VAL A 96 42.35 16.90 30.61
N ALA A 97 43.56 16.38 30.85
CA ALA A 97 44.38 15.56 29.96
C ALA A 97 43.90 14.11 29.73
N VAL A 98 44.39 13.54 28.63
CA VAL A 98 44.13 12.21 28.04
C VAL A 98 44.71 11.05 28.86
N GLU A 99 43.92 9.98 29.04
CA GLU A 99 44.35 8.59 29.27
C GLU A 99 43.49 7.63 28.41
N PRO A 100 43.99 6.42 28.05
CA PRO A 100 43.47 5.65 26.93
C PRO A 100 42.18 4.88 27.23
N GLU A 101 41.36 4.69 26.19
CA GLU A 101 40.03 4.07 26.21
C GLU A 101 39.97 2.66 26.79
N PRO A 102 38.92 2.30 27.55
CA PRO A 102 38.52 0.93 27.75
C PRO A 102 37.53 0.49 26.65
N THR A 103 37.75 -0.73 26.17
CA THR A 103 36.89 -1.53 25.30
C THR A 103 35.43 -1.52 25.80
N ILE A 104 34.49 -1.10 24.96
CA ILE A 104 33.05 -1.11 25.27
C ILE A 104 32.55 -2.55 25.05
N THR A 105 32.23 -3.23 26.14
CA THR A 105 31.27 -4.35 26.14
C THR A 105 29.86 -3.77 26.27
N PRO A 106 28.82 -4.33 25.61
CA PRO A 106 27.47 -3.80 25.69
C PRO A 106 26.97 -3.82 27.14
N GLU A 107 26.50 -2.68 27.63
CA GLU A 107 25.77 -2.63 28.90
C GLU A 107 24.43 -3.33 28.72
N GLU A 108 24.16 -4.30 29.60
CA GLU A 108 22.90 -4.99 29.75
C GLU A 108 21.89 -3.99 30.33
N ASP A 109 21.22 -3.26 29.44
CA ASP A 109 20.25 -2.24 29.81
C ASP A 109 19.01 -2.94 30.39
N SER A 110 18.91 -2.94 31.73
CA SER A 110 17.73 -3.43 32.43
C SER A 110 16.61 -2.40 32.26
N GLU A 111 16.00 -2.34 31.07
CA GLU A 111 14.74 -1.63 30.89
C GLU A 111 13.71 -2.21 31.86
N PRO A 112 12.90 -1.38 32.54
CA PRO A 112 11.69 -1.89 33.17
C PRO A 112 10.88 -2.57 32.08
N THR A 113 10.66 -3.88 32.23
CA THR A 113 9.72 -4.62 31.40
C THR A 113 8.37 -3.94 31.59
N ILE A 114 8.00 -3.05 30.67
CA ILE A 114 6.61 -2.64 30.52
C ILE A 114 5.96 -3.88 29.96
N THR A 115 5.44 -4.71 30.86
CA THR A 115 4.39 -5.66 30.54
C THR A 115 3.15 -4.83 30.21
N ALA A 116 3.13 -4.22 29.02
CA ALA A 116 1.88 -4.15 28.29
C ALA A 116 1.48 -5.61 28.17
N SER A 117 0.38 -6.01 28.81
CA SER A 117 -0.01 -7.41 28.82
C SER A 117 -0.16 -7.85 27.37
N VAL A 118 0.71 -8.75 26.91
CA VAL A 118 0.38 -9.65 25.81
C VAL A 118 -0.97 -10.23 26.19
N GLY A 119 -2.00 -9.82 25.48
CA GLY A 119 -3.36 -10.28 25.71
C GLY A 119 -3.54 -11.59 24.97
N ASP A 120 -4.31 -12.51 25.54
CA ASP A 120 -4.89 -13.54 24.69
C ASP A 120 -5.82 -12.84 23.68
N PHE A 121 -6.06 -13.48 22.55
CA PHE A 121 -7.00 -12.95 21.56
C PHE A 121 -8.34 -12.64 22.24
N GLY A 122 -8.82 -13.53 23.12
CA GLY A 122 -10.05 -13.33 23.92
C GLY A 122 -10.04 -12.18 24.93
N ASP A 123 -8.85 -11.74 25.37
CA ASP A 123 -8.68 -10.57 26.24
C ASP A 123 -8.64 -9.26 25.42
N THR A 124 -8.43 -9.33 24.11
CA THR A 124 -8.35 -8.13 23.25
C THR A 124 -9.59 -7.98 22.37
N LEU A 125 -10.09 -9.11 21.88
CA LEU A 125 -11.17 -9.27 20.93
C LEU A 125 -12.09 -10.41 21.40
N HIS A 126 -13.40 -10.18 21.39
CA HIS A 126 -14.37 -11.22 21.73
C HIS A 126 -15.50 -11.27 20.71
N HIS A 127 -16.07 -12.47 20.54
CA HIS A 127 -17.32 -12.60 19.80
C HIS A 127 -18.45 -11.90 20.55
N PRO A 128 -19.30 -11.11 19.86
CA PRO A 128 -20.47 -10.51 20.47
C PRO A 128 -21.40 -11.60 20.99
N LYS A 129 -21.99 -11.40 22.18
CA LYS A 129 -22.95 -12.36 22.76
C LYS A 129 -24.25 -12.43 21.97
N ASN A 130 -24.56 -11.38 21.22
CA ASN A 130 -25.74 -11.19 20.38
C ASN A 130 -25.58 -9.86 19.61
N TYR A 131 -26.43 -9.64 18.60
CA TYR A 131 -26.44 -8.41 17.81
C TYR A 131 -26.72 -7.15 18.63
N ARG A 132 -27.36 -7.26 19.80
CA ARG A 132 -27.56 -6.12 20.69
C ARG A 132 -26.26 -5.61 21.31
N GLU A 133 -25.28 -6.47 21.59
CA GLU A 133 -23.97 -6.02 22.04
C GLU A 133 -23.28 -5.16 20.97
N ILE A 134 -23.37 -5.56 19.70
CA ILE A 134 -22.86 -4.79 18.56
C ILE A 134 -23.56 -3.42 18.48
N TYR A 135 -24.88 -3.41 18.62
CA TYR A 135 -25.66 -2.18 18.68
C TYR A 135 -25.22 -1.27 19.83
N ASP A 136 -25.09 -1.79 21.04
CA ASP A 136 -24.78 -1.00 22.23
C ASP A 136 -23.39 -0.32 22.08
N VAL A 137 -22.37 -1.04 21.57
CA VAL A 137 -21.01 -0.47 21.37
C VAL A 137 -20.97 0.55 20.23
N THR A 138 -21.69 0.30 19.15
CA THR A 138 -21.75 1.21 18.00
C THR A 138 -22.52 2.50 18.33
N LYS A 139 -23.63 2.37 19.07
CA LYS A 139 -24.39 3.50 19.60
C LYS A 139 -23.56 4.35 20.55
N GLU A 140 -22.86 3.74 21.51
CA GLU A 140 -22.03 4.48 22.46
C GLU A 140 -20.99 5.32 21.73
N TYR A 141 -20.38 4.78 20.67
CA TYR A 141 -19.47 5.54 19.83
C TYR A 141 -20.16 6.71 19.12
N GLY A 142 -21.29 6.47 18.44
CA GLY A 142 -22.06 7.52 17.76
C GLY A 142 -22.46 8.66 18.70
N GLU A 143 -22.91 8.34 19.92
CA GLU A 143 -23.24 9.33 20.95
C GLU A 143 -22.01 10.08 21.47
N ARG A 144 -20.89 9.38 21.69
CA ARG A 144 -19.64 9.97 22.21
C ARG A 144 -19.04 10.99 21.25
N TYR A 145 -19.07 10.68 19.96
CA TYR A 145 -18.46 11.53 18.94
C TYR A 145 -19.42 12.56 18.36
N ARG A 146 -20.63 12.74 18.96
CA ARG A 146 -21.68 13.71 18.56
C ARG A 146 -21.42 14.24 17.17
N ILE A 147 -21.84 13.46 16.18
CA ILE A 147 -21.99 14.00 14.84
C ILE A 147 -23.15 14.99 14.96
N ASP A 148 -22.84 16.21 15.43
CA ASP A 148 -23.78 17.32 15.51
C ASP A 148 -24.13 17.62 14.05
N ASP A 149 -25.36 17.24 13.66
CA ASP A 149 -26.04 17.68 12.46
C ASP A 149 -26.17 19.22 12.44
N GLU A 150 -25.08 19.91 12.15
CA GLU A 150 -25.10 21.23 11.49
C GLU A 150 -24.86 21.06 9.97
N TYR A 151 -25.20 19.88 9.42
CA TYR A 151 -25.46 19.71 8.00
C TYR A 151 -26.97 19.86 7.76
N VAL A 152 -27.36 21.07 7.34
CA VAL A 152 -28.64 21.47 6.72
C VAL A 152 -29.79 20.47 6.90
N GLU A 153 -30.68 20.80 7.84
CA GLU A 153 -32.01 20.26 8.03
C GLU A 153 -32.77 20.16 6.68
N TYR A 154 -32.66 19.02 6.01
CA TYR A 154 -33.71 18.51 5.14
C TYR A 154 -34.55 17.58 6.00
N ASP A 155 -35.85 17.88 6.10
CA ASP A 155 -36.89 17.12 6.83
C ASP A 155 -36.50 15.64 7.02
N THR A 156 -36.09 15.33 8.25
CA THR A 156 -35.73 14.01 8.75
C THR A 156 -36.83 12.99 8.43
N ILE A 157 -36.45 11.85 7.83
CA ILE A 157 -37.31 10.68 7.83
C ILE A 157 -36.46 9.41 8.09
N GLU A 158 -36.88 8.63 9.08
CA GLU A 158 -36.42 7.30 9.58
C GLU A 158 -36.81 6.12 8.66
N SER A 159 -35.89 5.22 8.23
CA SER A 159 -36.18 3.96 7.49
C SER A 159 -34.94 3.06 7.34
N PRO A 160 -35.08 1.70 7.30
CA PRO A 160 -33.99 0.77 7.06
C PRO A 160 -33.39 0.94 5.66
N SER A 161 -32.06 0.86 5.57
CA SER A 161 -31.35 0.79 4.30
C SER A 161 -31.64 -0.56 3.65
N SER A 162 -31.99 -0.58 2.36
CA SER A 162 -31.88 -1.82 1.61
C SER A 162 -30.40 -2.03 1.30
N GLY A 163 -29.74 -2.92 2.05
CA GLY A 163 -28.33 -3.26 1.84
C GLY A 163 -28.00 -3.59 0.38
N PHE A 164 -26.72 -3.50 0.02
CA PHE A 164 -26.23 -3.70 -1.33
C PHE A 164 -26.63 -5.10 -1.84
N ARG A 165 -27.66 -5.16 -2.69
CA ARG A 165 -28.11 -6.40 -3.33
C ARG A 165 -27.50 -6.49 -4.72
N PHE A 166 -26.48 -7.34 -4.86
CA PHE A 166 -25.93 -7.76 -6.14
C PHE A 166 -26.99 -8.58 -6.92
N PRO A 167 -27.01 -8.51 -8.27
CA PRO A 167 -27.92 -9.34 -9.07
C PRO A 167 -27.62 -10.83 -8.85
N THR A 168 -28.63 -11.60 -8.42
CA THR A 168 -28.53 -13.05 -8.32
C THR A 168 -28.38 -13.67 -9.72
N PHE A 169 -27.41 -14.57 -9.88
CA PHE A 169 -27.14 -15.25 -11.15
C PHE A 169 -28.36 -16.08 -11.59
N GLY A 170 -29.04 -15.61 -12.64
CA GLY A 170 -30.33 -16.11 -13.07
C GLY A 170 -30.55 -16.03 -14.58
N GLY A 171 -29.62 -16.54 -15.39
CA GLY A 171 -29.93 -17.06 -16.72
C GLY A 171 -29.34 -16.35 -17.94
N SER A 172 -28.60 -17.14 -18.71
CA SER A 172 -28.47 -17.12 -20.18
C SER A 172 -27.73 -15.94 -20.84
N SER A 173 -26.39 -15.97 -20.82
CA SER A 173 -25.60 -15.47 -21.95
C SER A 173 -25.41 -16.59 -22.98
N ASN A 174 -25.95 -16.38 -24.18
CA ASN A 174 -25.90 -17.32 -25.29
C ASN A 174 -24.47 -17.41 -25.88
N ALA A 175 -23.62 -18.26 -25.30
CA ALA A 175 -22.46 -18.78 -26.01
C ALA A 175 -22.87 -20.08 -26.71
N THR A 176 -23.09 -20.01 -28.02
CA THR A 176 -23.44 -21.16 -28.86
C THR A 176 -22.28 -22.16 -28.85
N ALA A 177 -22.42 -23.25 -28.10
CA ALA A 177 -21.49 -24.37 -28.04
C ALA A 177 -22.09 -25.59 -28.74
N THR A 178 -21.28 -26.29 -29.53
CA THR A 178 -21.55 -27.63 -30.06
C THR A 178 -20.78 -28.64 -29.22
N GLU A 179 -21.49 -29.63 -28.67
CA GLU A 179 -21.04 -30.66 -27.71
C GLU A 179 -20.36 -31.90 -28.34
N GLU A 180 -19.76 -32.67 -27.43
CA GLU A 180 -19.14 -34.03 -27.46
C GLU A 180 -17.59 -34.06 -27.54
N ALA A 181 -16.83 -34.76 -26.68
CA ALA A 181 -17.10 -35.58 -25.50
C ALA A 181 -15.79 -35.89 -24.70
N THR A 182 -15.93 -35.98 -23.36
CA THR A 182 -15.25 -36.79 -22.31
C THR A 182 -13.85 -37.42 -22.47
N ALA A 183 -12.97 -37.22 -21.46
CA ALA A 183 -12.42 -38.24 -20.52
C ALA A 183 -11.17 -37.69 -19.78
N GLU A 184 -11.23 -37.53 -18.44
CA GLU A 184 -10.63 -38.37 -17.37
C GLU A 184 -9.32 -37.80 -16.79
N SER A 185 -9.34 -37.57 -15.48
CA SER A 185 -8.24 -37.04 -14.67
C SER A 185 -7.30 -38.15 -14.19
N SER A 186 -6.03 -37.78 -14.02
CA SER A 186 -5.12 -38.46 -13.10
C SER A 186 -4.06 -37.46 -12.63
N ASN A 187 -4.07 -37.14 -11.34
CA ASN A 187 -2.96 -36.52 -10.63
C ASN A 187 -1.86 -37.56 -10.38
N GLU A 188 -0.62 -37.20 -10.70
CA GLU A 188 0.55 -37.22 -9.78
C GLU A 188 1.81 -36.81 -10.56
N ASP A 189 2.28 -35.62 -10.21
CA ASP A 189 3.65 -35.17 -9.96
C ASP A 189 4.86 -35.55 -10.84
N VAL A 190 5.67 -34.49 -11.04
CA VAL A 190 7.04 -34.42 -11.57
C VAL A 190 7.28 -34.97 -12.98
N GLN A 191 7.10 -34.09 -13.96
CA GLN A 191 7.90 -34.14 -15.19
C GLN A 191 8.20 -32.73 -15.69
N LYS A 192 9.50 -32.39 -15.75
CA LYS A 192 10.08 -31.39 -16.65
C LYS A 192 9.39 -31.50 -18.00
N SER A 193 8.40 -30.64 -18.24
CA SER A 193 7.74 -30.52 -19.53
C SER A 193 8.66 -29.72 -20.44
N ALA A 194 8.68 -30.10 -21.70
CA ALA A 194 9.58 -29.52 -22.68
C ALA A 194 9.18 -28.07 -22.98
N GLY A 195 10.03 -27.12 -22.57
CA GLY A 195 10.17 -25.79 -23.16
C GLY A 195 9.12 -24.75 -22.75
N SER A 196 8.89 -24.52 -21.46
CA SER A 196 8.40 -23.20 -21.03
C SER A 196 9.54 -22.20 -21.23
N GLU A 197 9.32 -21.17 -22.05
CA GLU A 197 10.25 -20.04 -22.14
C GLU A 197 10.31 -19.35 -20.77
N ASP A 198 11.51 -18.94 -20.34
CA ASP A 198 11.71 -18.23 -19.08
C ASP A 198 11.09 -16.83 -19.16
N TYR A 199 10.35 -16.39 -18.13
CA TYR A 199 9.55 -15.16 -18.16
C TYR A 199 9.58 -14.41 -16.81
N SER A 200 9.26 -13.12 -16.83
CA SER A 200 9.23 -12.27 -15.62
C SER A 200 8.07 -12.61 -14.70
N LYS A 201 8.33 -12.66 -13.39
CA LYS A 201 7.29 -12.76 -12.35
C LYS A 201 6.99 -11.38 -11.76
N THR A 202 5.83 -11.25 -11.12
CA THR A 202 5.51 -10.10 -10.27
C THR A 202 6.51 -10.01 -9.12
N ASN A 203 6.95 -8.81 -8.78
CA ASN A 203 7.77 -8.58 -7.59
C ASN A 203 6.89 -8.66 -6.34
N THR A 204 6.97 -9.75 -5.58
CA THR A 204 6.15 -10.01 -4.38
C THR A 204 6.97 -9.93 -3.09
N ILE A 205 6.29 -9.77 -1.95
CA ILE A 205 6.95 -9.79 -0.63
C ILE A 205 7.40 -11.21 -0.29
N GLU A 206 6.48 -12.16 -0.36
CA GLU A 206 6.70 -13.59 -0.08
C GLU A 206 6.62 -14.40 -1.38
N GLU A 207 7.40 -15.49 -1.48
CA GLU A 207 7.47 -16.30 -2.71
C GLU A 207 6.18 -17.07 -2.98
N ASP A 208 5.54 -17.61 -1.93
CA ASP A 208 4.34 -18.45 -2.03
C ASP A 208 3.02 -17.68 -1.85
N VAL A 209 3.10 -16.36 -1.64
CA VAL A 209 1.93 -15.48 -1.50
C VAL A 209 1.89 -14.54 -2.70
N ALA A 210 1.05 -14.88 -3.68
CA ALA A 210 0.90 -14.05 -4.86
C ALA A 210 0.21 -12.72 -4.52
N GLU A 211 0.76 -11.65 -5.07
CA GLU A 211 0.15 -10.31 -5.09
C GLU A 211 -0.19 -9.97 -6.53
N GLY A 212 -1.34 -9.34 -6.75
CA GLY A 212 -1.72 -8.97 -8.09
C GLY A 212 -1.03 -7.69 -8.54
N ASP A 213 -1.12 -7.42 -9.85
CA ASP A 213 -0.45 -6.32 -10.51
C ASP A 213 -1.20 -5.92 -11.81
N VAL A 214 -0.87 -4.74 -12.32
CA VAL A 214 -1.46 -4.12 -13.52
C VAL A 214 -1.14 -4.88 -14.80
N THR A 215 0.02 -5.54 -14.86
CA THR A 215 0.44 -6.36 -16.01
C THR A 215 1.10 -7.64 -15.53
N ILE A 216 0.57 -8.78 -15.96
CA ILE A 216 1.06 -10.10 -15.59
C ILE A 216 1.30 -10.91 -16.87
N THR A 217 2.27 -11.83 -16.86
CA THR A 217 2.47 -12.79 -17.93
C THR A 217 2.54 -14.22 -17.39
N ASP A 218 1.96 -15.16 -18.13
CA ASP A 218 2.05 -16.61 -17.90
C ASP A 218 3.16 -17.28 -18.75
N GLY A 219 4.03 -16.46 -19.37
CA GLY A 219 5.05 -16.92 -20.31
C GLY A 219 4.55 -17.20 -21.74
N LYS A 220 3.26 -16.98 -22.02
CA LYS A 220 2.66 -17.15 -23.36
C LYS A 220 1.79 -15.97 -23.76
N TYR A 221 1.04 -15.42 -22.81
CA TYR A 221 0.20 -14.24 -22.95
C TYR A 221 0.63 -13.18 -21.94
N ILE A 222 0.24 -11.94 -22.24
CA ILE A 222 0.32 -10.84 -21.28
C ILE A 222 -1.10 -10.40 -21.01
N TYR A 223 -1.43 -10.27 -19.73
CA TYR A 223 -2.71 -9.80 -19.21
C TYR A 223 -2.46 -8.41 -18.65
N HIS A 224 -3.26 -7.43 -19.05
CA HIS A 224 -3.10 -6.04 -18.63
C HIS A 224 -4.46 -5.40 -18.48
N TYR A 225 -4.64 -4.56 -17.47
CA TYR A 225 -5.86 -3.76 -17.37
C TYR A 225 -5.61 -2.26 -17.49
N THR A 226 -6.63 -1.56 -17.98
CA THR A 226 -6.62 -0.10 -18.16
C THR A 226 -7.57 0.59 -17.18
N ASN A 227 -7.48 1.91 -17.04
CA ASN A 227 -8.40 2.69 -16.20
C ASN A 227 -9.82 2.76 -16.76
N ASP A 228 -10.03 2.39 -18.03
CA ASP A 228 -11.36 2.30 -18.66
C ASP A 228 -12.09 0.99 -18.30
N ALA A 229 -11.67 0.32 -17.22
CA ALA A 229 -12.22 -0.96 -16.75
C ALA A 229 -12.18 -2.08 -17.81
N ILE A 230 -11.11 -2.10 -18.62
CA ILE A 230 -10.87 -3.10 -19.65
C ILE A 230 -9.70 -3.99 -19.25
N VAL A 231 -9.83 -5.30 -19.42
CA VAL A 231 -8.72 -6.25 -19.36
C VAL A 231 -8.36 -6.73 -20.76
N GLU A 232 -7.15 -6.45 -21.19
CA GLU A 232 -6.54 -6.89 -22.44
C GLU A 232 -5.75 -8.18 -22.25
N ILE A 233 -5.98 -9.16 -23.12
CA ILE A 233 -5.19 -10.39 -23.22
C ILE A 233 -4.41 -10.34 -24.53
N LEU A 234 -3.10 -10.21 -24.42
CA LEU A 234 -2.18 -10.00 -25.53
C LEU A 234 -1.41 -11.27 -25.85
N GLY A 235 -1.47 -11.73 -27.10
CA GLY A 235 -0.61 -12.77 -27.64
C GLY A 235 0.80 -12.23 -27.92
N THR A 236 1.81 -13.09 -27.72
CA THR A 236 3.23 -12.69 -27.73
C THR A 236 4.09 -13.44 -28.74
N LYS A 237 3.47 -14.29 -29.57
CA LYS A 237 4.16 -15.27 -30.42
C LYS A 237 5.23 -14.63 -31.31
N GLY A 238 6.47 -15.09 -31.15
CA GLY A 238 7.63 -14.60 -31.92
C GLY A 238 7.96 -13.14 -31.61
N GLY A 239 7.68 -12.69 -30.39
CA GLY A 239 7.84 -11.31 -29.95
C GLY A 239 6.73 -10.36 -30.39
N LYS A 240 5.80 -10.81 -31.24
CA LYS A 240 4.76 -9.92 -31.80
C LYS A 240 3.57 -9.81 -30.85
N LEU A 241 3.29 -8.58 -30.41
CA LEU A 241 2.05 -8.23 -29.70
C LEU A 241 0.84 -8.28 -30.64
N THR A 242 -0.20 -9.01 -30.23
CA THR A 242 -1.52 -9.04 -30.87
C THR A 242 -2.60 -9.09 -29.81
N GLU A 243 -3.66 -8.30 -29.94
CA GLU A 243 -4.87 -8.45 -29.13
C GLU A 243 -5.53 -9.80 -29.43
N GLU A 244 -5.67 -10.64 -28.40
CA GLU A 244 -6.25 -11.99 -28.51
C GLU A 244 -7.64 -12.06 -27.91
N ALA A 245 -7.87 -11.32 -26.83
CA ALA A 245 -9.19 -11.09 -26.24
C ALA A 245 -9.18 -9.80 -25.43
N THR A 246 -10.36 -9.21 -25.28
CA THR A 246 -10.62 -8.04 -24.45
C THR A 246 -11.84 -8.34 -23.59
N ILE A 247 -11.76 -8.02 -22.31
CA ILE A 247 -12.86 -8.15 -21.36
C ILE A 247 -13.25 -6.74 -20.93
N ASP A 248 -14.41 -6.28 -21.41
CA ASP A 248 -15.04 -5.06 -20.94
C ASP A 248 -15.80 -5.37 -19.64
N LEU A 249 -15.35 -4.81 -18.52
CA LEU A 249 -15.94 -5.10 -17.22
C LEU A 249 -17.24 -4.33 -16.98
N GLU A 250 -17.51 -3.24 -17.71
CA GLU A 250 -18.77 -2.50 -17.60
C GLU A 250 -19.97 -3.39 -17.95
N ASP A 251 -19.80 -4.28 -18.94
CA ASP A 251 -20.81 -5.26 -19.37
C ASP A 251 -21.02 -6.41 -18.37
N VAL A 252 -20.06 -6.61 -17.45
CA VAL A 252 -20.02 -7.78 -16.56
C VAL A 252 -20.41 -7.42 -15.12
N SER A 253 -20.21 -6.17 -14.70
CA SER A 253 -20.37 -5.79 -13.29
C SER A 253 -21.82 -5.54 -12.89
N GLY A 254 -22.23 -6.14 -11.76
CA GLY A 254 -23.48 -5.82 -11.07
C GLY A 254 -23.39 -4.58 -10.18
N ILE A 255 -22.23 -3.92 -10.16
CA ILE A 255 -21.89 -2.81 -9.24
C ILE A 255 -22.44 -1.46 -9.71
N GLY A 256 -22.82 -1.32 -10.97
CA GLY A 256 -23.21 -0.01 -11.53
C GLY A 256 -22.02 0.63 -12.21
N SER A 257 -21.57 1.79 -11.74
CA SER A 257 -20.39 2.46 -12.29
C SER A 257 -19.13 1.89 -11.65
N ILE A 258 -18.21 1.40 -12.48
CA ILE A 258 -16.90 0.95 -12.03
C ILE A 258 -16.05 2.19 -11.74
N SER A 259 -15.37 2.18 -10.59
CA SER A 259 -14.46 3.26 -10.19
C SER A 259 -13.05 3.00 -10.69
N TYR A 260 -12.52 1.80 -10.40
CA TYR A 260 -11.17 1.38 -10.77
C TYR A 260 -11.05 -0.15 -10.67
N ILE A 261 -10.06 -0.71 -11.36
CA ILE A 261 -9.59 -2.08 -11.13
C ILE A 261 -8.46 -1.99 -10.10
N ASP A 262 -8.63 -2.69 -9.01
CA ASP A 262 -7.72 -2.68 -7.86
C ASP A 262 -6.59 -3.68 -7.99
N ASP A 263 -6.91 -4.86 -8.50
CA ASP A 263 -5.96 -5.96 -8.55
C ASP A 263 -6.29 -6.96 -9.65
N MET A 264 -5.26 -7.65 -10.13
CA MET A 264 -5.41 -8.71 -11.12
C MET A 264 -4.40 -9.82 -10.87
N PHE A 265 -4.84 -11.07 -11.02
CA PHE A 265 -4.01 -12.26 -10.84
C PHE A 265 -4.16 -13.21 -12.02
N VAL A 266 -3.08 -13.90 -12.35
CA VAL A 266 -3.10 -15.04 -13.28
C VAL A 266 -2.48 -16.22 -12.56
N GLN A 267 -3.30 -17.20 -12.22
CA GLN A 267 -2.90 -18.41 -11.50
C GLN A 267 -3.49 -19.64 -12.19
N ASP A 268 -2.61 -20.52 -12.69
CA ASP A 268 -2.99 -21.67 -13.49
C ASP A 268 -3.89 -21.30 -14.70
N GLU A 269 -5.13 -21.76 -14.74
CA GLU A 269 -6.12 -21.44 -15.77
C GLU A 269 -7.16 -20.40 -15.29
N HIS A 270 -6.84 -19.65 -14.22
CA HIS A 270 -7.71 -18.61 -13.67
C HIS A 270 -7.11 -17.21 -13.85
N LEU A 271 -7.93 -16.30 -14.38
CA LEU A 271 -7.73 -14.85 -14.31
C LEU A 271 -8.67 -14.30 -13.24
N VAL A 272 -8.12 -13.68 -12.21
CA VAL A 272 -8.90 -12.97 -11.18
C VAL A 272 -8.78 -11.48 -11.43
N VAL A 273 -9.90 -10.77 -11.37
CA VAL A 273 -9.95 -9.30 -11.49
C VAL A 273 -10.73 -8.76 -10.31
N VAL A 274 -10.09 -7.93 -9.50
CA VAL A 274 -10.69 -7.24 -8.37
C VAL A 274 -10.97 -5.80 -8.77
N LEU A 275 -12.19 -5.35 -8.54
CA LEU A 275 -12.60 -4.01 -8.89
C LEU A 275 -13.56 -3.42 -7.86
N ASP A 276 -13.41 -2.12 -7.65
CA ASP A 276 -14.32 -1.31 -6.87
C ASP A 276 -15.25 -0.52 -7.80
N GLY A 277 -16.47 -0.32 -7.33
CA GLY A 277 -17.40 0.57 -7.98
C GLY A 277 -18.46 1.08 -7.03
N TYR A 278 -19.36 1.88 -7.59
CA TYR A 278 -20.46 2.44 -6.85
C TYR A 278 -21.73 2.43 -7.67
N ARG A 279 -22.86 2.39 -6.95
CA ARG A 279 -24.17 2.66 -7.52
C ARG A 279 -24.86 3.78 -6.78
N VAL A 280 -25.58 4.59 -7.53
CA VAL A 280 -26.51 5.58 -6.99
C VAL A 280 -27.84 4.89 -6.73
N ALA A 281 -28.12 4.56 -5.48
CA ALA A 281 -29.40 4.03 -5.06
C ALA A 281 -30.39 5.18 -4.83
N MET A 282 -31.58 5.06 -5.43
CA MET A 282 -32.71 5.94 -5.12
C MET A 282 -33.79 5.16 -4.39
N GLU A 283 -33.97 5.44 -3.11
CA GLU A 283 -35.06 4.88 -2.33
C GLU A 283 -36.23 5.86 -2.31
N THR A 284 -37.35 5.46 -2.91
CA THR A 284 -38.61 6.20 -2.80
C THR A 284 -39.31 5.79 -1.52
N LYS A 285 -39.23 6.66 -0.54
CA LYS A 285 -39.80 6.43 0.78
C LYS A 285 -41.32 6.55 0.82
N ASP A 286 -41.85 7.48 0.03
CA ASP A 286 -43.28 7.67 -0.22
C ASP A 286 -43.47 8.59 -1.45
N LYS A 287 -44.71 8.84 -1.91
CA LYS A 287 -45.04 9.59 -3.17
C LYS A 287 -44.41 10.99 -3.36
N LYS A 288 -43.60 11.51 -2.42
CA LYS A 288 -43.07 12.88 -2.42
C LYS A 288 -41.59 13.04 -2.01
N THR A 289 -40.88 12.01 -1.57
CA THR A 289 -39.47 12.14 -1.16
C THR A 289 -38.64 10.96 -1.66
N ASN A 290 -37.52 11.27 -2.31
CA ASN A 290 -36.51 10.31 -2.73
C ASN A 290 -35.25 10.55 -1.90
N ARG A 291 -34.65 9.47 -1.36
CA ARG A 291 -33.30 9.50 -0.81
C ARG A 291 -32.35 9.00 -1.90
N ILE A 292 -31.27 9.72 -2.11
CA ILE A 292 -30.17 9.32 -3.01
C ILE A 292 -28.99 8.96 -2.11
N SER A 293 -28.46 7.76 -2.25
CA SER A 293 -27.22 7.33 -1.58
C SER A 293 -26.27 6.71 -2.59
N ASP A 294 -24.99 7.01 -2.43
CA ASP A 294 -23.92 6.29 -3.11
C ASP A 294 -23.59 5.05 -2.27
N GLU A 295 -23.66 3.88 -2.89
CA GLU A 295 -23.31 2.61 -2.28
C GLU A 295 -22.06 2.07 -2.97
N TYR A 296 -21.00 1.86 -2.19
CA TYR A 296 -19.72 1.34 -2.66
C TYR A 296 -19.67 -0.18 -2.48
N GLY A 297 -19.06 -0.87 -3.44
CA GLY A 297 -18.83 -2.30 -3.34
C GLY A 297 -17.65 -2.78 -4.17
N VAL A 298 -17.10 -3.90 -3.72
CA VAL A 298 -15.97 -4.61 -4.33
C VAL A 298 -16.50 -5.87 -5.01
N MET A 299 -15.96 -6.23 -6.17
CA MET A 299 -16.15 -7.55 -6.77
C MET A 299 -14.80 -8.21 -7.07
N ALA A 300 -14.70 -9.49 -6.75
CA ALA A 300 -13.66 -10.38 -7.24
C ALA A 300 -14.26 -11.27 -8.33
N LEU A 301 -13.98 -10.96 -9.59
CA LEU A 301 -14.41 -11.72 -10.77
C LEU A 301 -13.37 -12.81 -11.07
N VAL A 302 -13.81 -14.03 -11.37
CA VAL A 302 -12.92 -15.12 -11.76
C VAL A 302 -13.30 -15.62 -13.15
N TYR A 303 -12.30 -15.72 -14.03
CA TYR A 303 -12.43 -16.18 -15.41
C TYR A 303 -11.60 -17.44 -15.63
N ASP A 304 -12.19 -18.43 -16.32
CA ASP A 304 -11.46 -19.53 -16.96
C ASP A 304 -10.75 -18.99 -18.21
N ILE A 305 -9.43 -19.17 -18.25
CA ILE A 305 -8.52 -18.77 -19.33
C ILE A 305 -7.77 -19.96 -19.96
N ALA A 306 -8.27 -21.20 -19.81
CA ALA A 306 -7.71 -22.38 -20.49
C ALA A 306 -7.62 -22.17 -22.03
N ASP A 307 -8.58 -21.41 -22.58
CA ASP A 307 -8.45 -20.75 -23.89
C ASP A 307 -8.42 -19.23 -23.70
N ALA A 308 -7.23 -18.66 -23.54
CA ALA A 308 -7.01 -17.22 -23.33
C ALA A 308 -7.59 -16.31 -24.43
N LYS A 309 -7.91 -16.84 -25.62
CA LYS A 309 -8.61 -16.10 -26.69
C LYS A 309 -10.12 -15.98 -26.44
N ARG A 310 -10.63 -16.72 -25.47
CA ARG A 310 -12.06 -16.85 -25.14
C ARG A 310 -12.24 -16.98 -23.62
N PRO A 311 -11.81 -15.98 -22.83
CA PRO A 311 -11.99 -15.98 -21.39
C PRO A 311 -13.46 -16.13 -21.03
N LYS A 312 -13.77 -16.91 -19.99
CA LYS A 312 -15.16 -17.13 -19.55
C LYS A 312 -15.28 -16.85 -18.06
N LEU A 313 -16.13 -15.89 -17.69
CA LEU A 313 -16.48 -15.67 -16.30
C LEU A 313 -17.08 -16.95 -15.71
N THR A 314 -16.44 -17.51 -14.68
CA THR A 314 -16.91 -18.71 -13.96
C THR A 314 -17.74 -18.34 -12.73
N GLY A 315 -17.51 -17.16 -12.16
CA GLY A 315 -18.33 -16.56 -11.11
C GLY A 315 -17.63 -15.39 -10.45
N TYR A 316 -18.20 -14.92 -9.35
CA TYR A 316 -17.66 -13.79 -8.60
C TYR A 316 -18.07 -13.84 -7.14
N THR A 317 -17.27 -13.21 -6.29
CA THR A 317 -17.66 -12.84 -4.92
C THR A 317 -17.75 -11.32 -4.83
N SER A 318 -18.61 -10.84 -3.96
CA SER A 318 -18.98 -9.44 -3.86
C SER A 318 -19.03 -8.97 -2.42
N TYR A 319 -18.57 -7.75 -2.16
CA TYR A 319 -18.36 -7.21 -0.82
C TYR A 319 -18.92 -5.79 -0.72
N GLU A 320 -19.56 -5.46 0.40
CA GLU A 320 -19.83 -4.08 0.77
C GLU A 320 -18.58 -3.41 1.33
N GLY A 321 -18.37 -2.13 0.99
CA GLY A 321 -17.23 -1.35 1.43
C GLY A 321 -16.26 -1.04 0.29
N ASN A 322 -14.98 -0.93 0.63
CA ASN A 322 -13.90 -0.59 -0.30
C ASN A 322 -12.84 -1.69 -0.25
N TYR A 323 -12.14 -1.88 -1.36
CA TYR A 323 -10.96 -2.71 -1.41
C TYR A 323 -9.87 -2.20 -0.46
N TYR A 324 -9.17 -3.13 0.18
CA TYR A 324 -7.95 -2.82 0.94
C TYR A 324 -6.75 -3.58 0.39
N SER A 325 -6.88 -4.90 0.24
CA SER A 325 -5.85 -5.74 -0.37
C SER A 325 -6.37 -7.11 -0.76
N SER A 326 -5.59 -7.88 -1.51
CA SER A 326 -5.87 -9.28 -1.80
C SER A 326 -4.60 -10.11 -2.00
N ARG A 327 -4.69 -11.42 -1.77
CA ARG A 327 -3.59 -12.38 -1.97
C ARG A 327 -4.13 -13.67 -2.59
N ILE A 328 -3.31 -14.36 -3.37
CA ILE A 328 -3.57 -15.76 -3.73
C ILE A 328 -2.52 -16.65 -3.07
N VAL A 329 -2.98 -17.67 -2.36
CA VAL A 329 -2.13 -18.71 -1.76
C VAL A 329 -2.71 -20.06 -2.17
N GLY A 330 -1.92 -20.87 -2.88
CA GLY A 330 -2.43 -22.11 -3.49
C GLY A 330 -3.58 -21.87 -4.47
N ASP A 331 -4.75 -22.48 -4.23
CA ASP A 331 -5.96 -22.37 -5.04
C ASP A 331 -7.00 -21.38 -4.46
N GLU A 332 -6.58 -20.51 -3.55
CA GLU A 332 -7.47 -19.68 -2.73
C GLU A 332 -7.13 -18.19 -2.84
N LEU A 333 -8.16 -17.41 -3.12
CA LEU A 333 -8.14 -15.96 -3.07
C LEU A 333 -8.51 -15.52 -1.66
N TYR A 334 -7.65 -14.72 -1.05
CA TYR A 334 -7.87 -14.03 0.22
C TYR A 334 -8.17 -12.55 -0.08
N MET A 335 -9.35 -12.10 0.33
CA MET A 335 -9.81 -10.73 0.14
C MET A 335 -9.84 -9.99 1.47
N PHE A 336 -9.31 -8.77 1.47
CA PHE A 336 -9.33 -7.84 2.58
C PHE A 336 -10.07 -6.58 2.17
N THR A 337 -11.17 -6.27 2.86
CA THR A 337 -11.99 -5.08 2.57
C THR A 337 -12.28 -4.28 3.84
N MET A 338 -12.58 -3.00 3.65
CA MET A 338 -12.94 -2.09 4.73
C MET A 338 -14.35 -1.54 4.52
N SER A 339 -15.20 -1.70 5.52
CA SER A 339 -16.58 -1.21 5.48
C SER A 339 -16.84 -0.19 6.57
N TYR A 340 -17.54 0.87 6.20
CA TYR A 340 -17.90 1.97 7.09
C TYR A 340 -19.39 1.83 7.43
N PRO A 341 -19.75 1.47 8.68
CA PRO A 341 -21.15 1.35 9.07
C PRO A 341 -21.89 2.68 8.91
N ASP A 342 -23.13 2.63 8.42
CA ASP A 342 -23.95 3.84 8.25
C ASP A 342 -24.36 4.42 9.62
N TYR A 343 -23.56 5.38 10.10
CA TYR A 343 -23.75 5.98 11.41
C TYR A 343 -24.99 6.89 11.54
N ARG A 344 -25.66 7.20 10.42
CA ARG A 344 -26.91 8.00 10.41
C ARG A 344 -28.07 7.27 11.09
N LEU A 345 -27.87 6.00 11.46
CA LEU A 345 -28.82 5.18 12.23
C LEU A 345 -28.68 5.38 13.75
N TYR A 346 -27.62 6.03 14.23
CA TYR A 346 -27.38 6.25 15.66
C TYR A 346 -28.17 7.45 16.19
N GLY A 347 -29.43 7.24 16.54
CA GLY A 347 -30.30 8.27 17.13
C GLY A 347 -31.79 7.96 17.04
N ASP A 348 -32.16 7.01 16.20
CA ASP A 348 -33.53 6.56 16.03
C ASP A 348 -33.80 5.33 16.92
N GLU A 349 -34.59 5.53 17.99
CA GLU A 349 -35.01 4.44 18.88
C GLU A 349 -35.94 3.43 18.20
N HIS A 350 -36.45 3.72 16.99
CA HIS A 350 -37.41 2.88 16.29
C HIS A 350 -36.80 1.75 15.44
N ILE A 351 -35.53 1.82 15.02
CA ILE A 351 -34.98 0.89 14.01
C ILE A 351 -34.43 -0.43 14.60
N LEU A 352 -34.16 -0.56 15.90
CA LEU A 352 -33.16 -1.56 16.35
C LEU A 352 -33.53 -2.38 17.60
N TYR A 353 -34.75 -2.91 17.65
CA TYR A 353 -35.12 -3.98 18.61
C TYR A 353 -35.51 -5.31 17.96
N ASP A 354 -35.54 -5.35 16.63
CA ASP A 354 -35.78 -6.56 15.85
C ASP A 354 -34.48 -6.99 15.16
N GLU A 355 -34.16 -8.28 15.28
CA GLU A 355 -32.93 -8.86 14.72
C GLU A 355 -32.92 -8.81 13.18
N GLU A 356 -34.07 -8.99 12.55
CA GLU A 356 -34.23 -8.91 11.10
C GLU A 356 -33.97 -7.47 10.62
N GLU A 357 -34.53 -6.48 11.33
CA GLU A 357 -34.28 -5.05 11.04
C GLU A 357 -32.80 -4.65 11.27
N PHE A 358 -32.15 -5.17 12.32
CA PHE A 358 -30.72 -4.90 12.57
C PHE A 358 -29.84 -5.49 11.46
N LEU A 359 -30.10 -6.74 11.06
CA LEU A 359 -29.36 -7.39 9.98
C LEU A 359 -29.57 -6.67 8.66
N GLU A 360 -30.73 -6.05 8.42
CA GLU A 360 -30.98 -5.22 7.24
C GLU A 360 -30.40 -3.80 7.34
N SER A 361 -29.99 -3.34 8.52
CA SER A 361 -29.63 -1.93 8.77
C SER A 361 -28.38 -1.41 8.04
N GLY A 362 -27.47 -2.29 7.61
CA GLY A 362 -26.20 -1.89 6.98
C GLY A 362 -25.11 -1.49 7.98
N VAL A 363 -25.31 -1.77 9.27
CA VAL A 363 -24.25 -1.67 10.30
C VAL A 363 -23.19 -2.76 10.12
N LEU A 364 -23.59 -3.94 9.64
CA LEU A 364 -22.68 -5.05 9.38
C LEU A 364 -22.33 -5.12 7.89
N PRO A 365 -21.05 -5.33 7.54
CA PRO A 365 -20.64 -5.50 6.15
C PRO A 365 -21.23 -6.78 5.58
N ARG A 366 -21.72 -6.75 4.33
CA ARG A 366 -22.22 -7.96 3.66
C ARG A 366 -21.21 -8.52 2.67
N ILE A 367 -21.22 -9.84 2.56
CA ILE A 367 -20.53 -10.59 1.51
C ILE A 367 -21.61 -11.37 0.73
N ASN A 368 -21.63 -11.24 -0.59
CA ASN A 368 -22.70 -11.79 -1.44
C ASN A 368 -24.12 -11.40 -1.01
N GLY A 369 -24.26 -10.22 -0.39
CA GLY A 369 -25.51 -9.70 0.15
C GLY A 369 -25.96 -10.33 1.48
N GLU A 370 -25.15 -11.22 2.06
CA GLU A 370 -25.42 -11.88 3.34
C GLU A 370 -24.65 -11.18 4.47
N ALA A 371 -25.33 -10.95 5.60
CA ALA A 371 -24.72 -10.38 6.79
C ALA A 371 -23.96 -11.46 7.58
N PRO A 372 -22.92 -11.08 8.33
CA PRO A 372 -22.08 -12.00 9.07
C PRO A 372 -22.82 -12.67 10.25
N GLU A 373 -22.52 -13.95 10.48
CA GLU A 373 -22.89 -14.69 11.67
C GLU A 373 -22.09 -14.18 12.89
N LEU A 374 -22.65 -14.31 14.10
CA LEU A 374 -22.04 -13.74 15.32
C LEU A 374 -20.65 -14.31 15.64
N ASP A 375 -20.40 -15.58 15.32
CA ASP A 375 -19.12 -16.26 15.53
C ASP A 375 -18.08 -15.95 14.43
N CYS A 376 -18.44 -15.16 13.43
CA CYS A 376 -17.50 -14.56 12.48
C CYS A 376 -17.15 -13.11 12.84
N ILE A 377 -17.76 -12.54 13.88
CA ILE A 377 -17.57 -11.14 14.27
C ILE A 377 -16.71 -11.06 15.52
N TYR A 378 -15.74 -10.17 15.53
CA TYR A 378 -14.93 -9.81 16.69
C TYR A 378 -15.14 -8.33 17.04
N LEU A 379 -15.37 -8.08 18.33
CA LEU A 379 -15.40 -6.75 18.92
C LEU A 379 -14.16 -6.54 19.79
N PRO A 380 -13.45 -5.40 19.67
CA PRO A 380 -12.40 -5.04 20.62
C PRO A 380 -12.96 -4.67 21.99
N GLU A 381 -12.17 -4.90 23.05
CA GLU A 381 -12.53 -4.46 24.41
C GLU A 381 -12.84 -2.95 24.46
N ARG A 382 -12.12 -2.17 23.65
CA ARG A 382 -12.39 -0.75 23.41
C ARG A 382 -12.74 -0.56 21.95
N TYR A 383 -14.05 -0.43 21.69
CA TYR A 383 -14.55 -0.05 20.37
C TYR A 383 -14.09 1.36 20.00
N GLN A 384 -13.25 1.44 18.97
CA GLN A 384 -12.85 2.67 18.29
C GLN A 384 -13.48 2.55 16.90
N ALA A 385 -14.61 3.20 16.64
CA ALA A 385 -15.35 2.89 15.41
C ALA A 385 -14.58 3.21 14.12
N ASP A 386 -15.23 2.85 13.03
CA ASP A 386 -14.97 3.09 11.61
C ASP A 386 -13.50 3.04 11.18
N PRO A 387 -13.13 2.03 10.37
CA PRO A 387 -13.95 1.04 9.66
C PRO A 387 -14.04 -0.31 10.38
N SER A 388 -14.91 -1.20 9.89
CA SER A 388 -14.81 -2.64 10.12
C SER A 388 -13.87 -3.25 9.09
N PHE A 389 -12.95 -4.08 9.55
CA PHE A 389 -12.04 -4.84 8.69
C PHE A 389 -12.63 -6.23 8.41
N VAL A 390 -12.70 -6.59 7.13
CA VAL A 390 -13.25 -7.88 6.68
C VAL A 390 -12.14 -8.66 5.99
N MET A 391 -11.95 -9.91 6.43
CA MET A 391 -11.13 -10.89 5.75
C MET A 391 -12.00 -12.04 5.28
N SER A 392 -11.78 -12.52 4.06
CA SER A 392 -12.53 -13.66 3.52
C SER A 392 -11.66 -14.49 2.59
N SER A 393 -12.05 -15.74 2.40
CA SER A 393 -11.39 -16.67 1.48
C SER A 393 -12.39 -17.25 0.48
N VAL A 394 -11.93 -17.42 -0.76
CA VAL A 394 -12.72 -17.95 -1.87
C VAL A 394 -11.87 -18.91 -2.67
N LYS A 395 -12.43 -20.06 -3.03
CA LYS A 395 -11.76 -21.02 -3.92
C LYS A 395 -11.87 -20.55 -5.36
N LEU A 396 -10.76 -20.54 -6.10
CA LEU A 396 -10.77 -20.10 -7.51
C LEU A 396 -11.69 -20.98 -8.39
N ASP A 397 -11.85 -22.26 -8.04
CA ASP A 397 -12.74 -23.21 -8.72
C ASP A 397 -14.24 -23.07 -8.33
N LYS A 398 -14.55 -22.31 -7.27
CA LYS A 398 -15.90 -22.02 -6.76
C LYS A 398 -15.99 -20.54 -6.34
N PRO A 399 -15.82 -19.61 -7.29
CA PRO A 399 -15.67 -18.19 -6.99
C PRO A 399 -16.94 -17.52 -6.46
N ASP A 400 -18.09 -18.20 -6.51
CA ASP A 400 -19.38 -17.74 -5.96
C ASP A 400 -19.62 -18.18 -4.51
N LYS A 401 -18.67 -18.90 -3.90
CA LYS A 401 -18.79 -19.46 -2.55
C LYS A 401 -17.63 -19.03 -1.67
N VAL A 402 -17.94 -18.14 -0.74
CA VAL A 402 -17.08 -17.81 0.39
C VAL A 402 -16.85 -19.07 1.22
N GLN A 403 -15.58 -19.42 1.44
CA GLN A 403 -15.22 -20.58 2.25
C GLN A 403 -15.22 -20.25 3.74
N ASP A 404 -14.63 -19.11 4.08
CA ASP A 404 -14.60 -18.56 5.43
C ASP A 404 -14.51 -17.03 5.37
N TYR A 405 -14.92 -16.36 6.43
CA TYR A 405 -14.76 -14.92 6.59
C TYR A 405 -14.78 -14.53 8.07
N GLN A 406 -14.07 -13.46 8.39
CA GLN A 406 -14.02 -12.87 9.73
C GLN A 406 -14.14 -11.35 9.62
N VAL A 407 -14.86 -10.74 10.56
CA VAL A 407 -15.09 -9.29 10.64
C VAL A 407 -14.58 -8.78 11.98
N ILE A 408 -13.63 -7.86 11.94
CA ILE A 408 -13.16 -7.16 13.14
C ILE A 408 -13.73 -5.75 13.09
N MET A 409 -14.68 -5.44 13.98
CA MET A 409 -15.35 -4.15 13.96
C MET A 409 -14.54 -3.06 14.65
N GLY A 410 -14.51 -1.86 14.06
CA GLY A 410 -13.79 -0.71 14.65
C GLY A 410 -12.28 -0.94 14.65
N TYR A 411 -11.75 -1.38 13.51
CA TYR A 411 -10.36 -1.73 13.35
C TYR A 411 -9.87 -1.27 11.96
N THR A 412 -8.86 -0.41 11.95
CA THR A 412 -7.98 -0.21 10.79
C THR A 412 -6.67 -0.94 11.04
N SER A 413 -6.11 -1.55 10.00
CA SER A 413 -4.80 -2.14 10.11
C SER A 413 -4.05 -2.23 8.80
N ASP A 414 -2.74 -2.01 8.89
CA ASP A 414 -1.81 -2.52 7.89
C ASP A 414 -1.73 -4.04 7.98
N ILE A 415 -1.52 -4.70 6.85
CA ILE A 415 -1.47 -6.16 6.78
C ILE A 415 -0.11 -6.66 6.32
N TYR A 416 0.30 -7.78 6.89
CA TYR A 416 1.35 -8.65 6.36
C TYR A 416 0.78 -10.06 6.27
N VAL A 417 1.06 -10.76 5.17
CA VAL A 417 0.54 -12.10 4.91
C VAL A 417 1.73 -13.00 4.59
N SER A 418 1.99 -13.97 5.46
CA SER A 418 2.92 -15.08 5.21
C SER A 418 2.18 -16.26 4.58
N GLY A 419 2.88 -17.36 4.31
CA GLY A 419 2.29 -18.58 3.77
C GLY A 419 1.29 -19.28 4.71
N ASP A 420 1.33 -18.98 6.02
CA ASP A 420 0.52 -19.67 7.02
C ASP A 420 -0.29 -18.72 7.94
N ALA A 421 0.03 -17.42 7.96
CA ALA A 421 -0.62 -16.45 8.85
C ALA A 421 -0.83 -15.06 8.23
N ILE A 422 -1.84 -14.36 8.73
CA ILE A 422 -2.16 -12.97 8.44
C ILE A 422 -1.94 -12.15 9.71
N TYR A 423 -1.21 -11.06 9.58
CA TYR A 423 -0.83 -10.17 10.66
C TYR A 423 -1.46 -8.80 10.46
N LEU A 424 -2.36 -8.41 11.36
CA LEU A 424 -3.05 -7.12 11.34
C LEU A 424 -2.39 -6.18 12.34
N GLN A 425 -1.96 -5.01 11.88
CA GLN A 425 -1.13 -4.06 12.62
C GLN A 425 -1.91 -2.77 12.88
N SER A 426 -2.04 -2.36 14.14
CA SER A 426 -2.72 -1.11 14.51
C SER A 426 -1.88 -0.29 15.50
N VAL A 427 -1.61 0.97 15.14
CA VAL A 427 -0.76 1.86 15.93
C VAL A 427 -1.59 2.61 16.98
N ASP A 428 -1.18 2.52 18.23
CA ASP A 428 -1.72 3.28 19.36
C ASP A 428 -0.77 4.43 19.74
N TYR A 429 -1.31 5.66 19.68
CA TYR A 429 -0.62 6.90 20.06
C TYR A 429 -1.02 7.38 21.47
N GLY A 430 -1.76 6.58 22.25
CA GLY A 430 -2.40 6.95 23.51
C GLY A 430 -1.49 7.13 24.74
N GLY A 431 -0.18 7.26 24.58
CA GLY A 431 0.79 7.36 25.69
C GLY A 431 2.05 8.15 25.35
N ASP A 432 3.02 8.15 26.29
CA ASP A 432 4.32 8.82 26.11
C ASP A 432 5.17 8.17 25.01
N ILE A 433 4.87 6.92 24.66
CA ILE A 433 5.53 6.13 23.62
C ILE A 433 4.46 5.53 22.71
N ASN A 434 4.67 5.58 21.39
CA ASN A 434 3.84 4.88 20.42
C ASN A 434 3.98 3.36 20.54
N HIS A 435 2.90 2.61 20.31
CA HIS A 435 2.90 1.14 20.30
C HIS A 435 2.17 0.64 19.07
N THR A 436 2.49 -0.58 18.63
CA THR A 436 1.72 -1.29 17.60
C THR A 436 1.18 -2.57 18.19
N ALA A 437 -0.15 -2.73 18.16
CA ALA A 437 -0.80 -4.01 18.42
C ALA A 437 -0.80 -4.83 17.12
N ILE A 438 -0.46 -6.11 17.24
CA ILE A 438 -0.38 -7.05 16.12
C ILE A 438 -1.26 -8.25 16.43
N ILE A 439 -2.28 -8.47 15.62
CA ILE A 439 -3.14 -9.66 15.70
C ILE A 439 -2.64 -10.68 14.69
N ARG A 440 -2.41 -11.92 15.14
CA ARG A 440 -2.11 -13.05 14.26
C ARG A 440 -3.38 -13.88 14.03
N MET A 441 -3.72 -14.05 12.77
CA MET A 441 -4.76 -14.93 12.27
C MET A 441 -4.09 -16.02 11.43
N ASP A 442 -3.99 -17.23 11.96
CA ASP A 442 -3.55 -18.38 11.16
C ASP A 442 -4.60 -18.68 10.09
N TYR A 443 -4.17 -19.28 8.98
CA TYR A 443 -5.10 -19.82 8.01
C TYR A 443 -4.64 -21.15 7.43
N LYS A 444 -5.61 -22.00 7.07
CA LYS A 444 -5.33 -23.27 6.41
C LYS A 444 -6.54 -23.75 5.63
N ASP A 445 -6.33 -24.17 4.38
CA ASP A 445 -7.40 -24.62 3.47
C ASP A 445 -8.59 -23.64 3.47
N GLY A 446 -8.27 -22.35 3.38
CA GLY A 446 -9.22 -21.25 3.31
C GLY A 446 -9.83 -20.87 4.65
N LYS A 447 -9.49 -21.53 5.76
CA LYS A 447 -10.13 -21.27 7.06
C LYS A 447 -9.25 -20.46 7.97
N PHE A 448 -9.83 -19.45 8.60
CA PHE A 448 -9.16 -18.56 9.53
C PHE A 448 -9.26 -19.11 10.96
N SER A 449 -8.18 -18.96 11.73
CA SER A 449 -8.18 -19.24 13.16
C SER A 449 -7.34 -18.21 13.91
N PRO A 450 -7.89 -17.53 14.92
CA PRO A 450 -7.12 -16.60 15.73
C PRO A 450 -6.02 -17.33 16.51
N ALA A 451 -4.80 -16.81 16.47
CA ALA A 451 -3.63 -17.42 17.10
C ALA A 451 -3.16 -16.65 18.35
N GLY A 452 -3.18 -15.31 18.30
CA GLY A 452 -2.76 -14.49 19.43
C GLY A 452 -2.67 -13.00 19.10
N VAL A 453 -2.37 -12.19 20.12
CA VAL A 453 -2.14 -10.75 19.99
C VAL A 453 -0.84 -10.35 20.68
N GLY A 454 0.02 -9.67 19.95
CA GLY A 454 1.28 -9.11 20.46
C GLY A 454 1.22 -7.58 20.49
N VAL A 455 2.01 -6.97 21.37
CA VAL A 455 2.18 -5.51 21.40
C VAL A 455 3.68 -5.20 21.35
N VAL A 456 4.08 -4.38 20.39
CA VAL A 456 5.46 -3.92 20.24
C VAL A 456 5.53 -2.40 20.47
N LYS A 457 6.57 -1.92 21.16
CA LYS A 457 6.87 -0.48 21.22
C LYS A 457 7.25 0.02 19.83
N GLY A 458 6.82 1.22 19.47
CA GLY A 458 7.10 1.85 18.19
C GLY A 458 6.05 1.56 17.13
N MET A 459 6.30 2.08 15.94
CA MET A 459 5.51 1.88 14.73
C MET A 459 6.38 1.30 13.63
N LEU A 460 5.78 0.49 12.75
CA LEU A 460 6.44 0.05 11.53
C LEU A 460 6.38 1.22 10.54
N THR A 461 7.55 1.67 10.08
CA THR A 461 7.67 2.78 9.11
C THR A 461 7.92 2.29 7.69
N ASP A 462 8.05 0.97 7.52
CA ASP A 462 8.22 0.30 6.24
C ASP A 462 7.44 -1.01 6.22
N LYS A 463 6.84 -1.36 5.07
CA LYS A 463 6.01 -2.57 4.91
C LYS A 463 6.84 -3.86 4.99
N TYR A 464 8.14 -3.78 4.75
CA TYR A 464 9.08 -4.90 4.87
C TYR A 464 9.71 -4.99 6.27
N ALA A 465 9.32 -4.15 7.21
CA ALA A 465 9.80 -4.18 8.59
C ALA A 465 9.19 -5.33 9.42
N ILE A 466 8.40 -6.19 8.79
CA ILE A 466 7.77 -7.36 9.37
C ILE A 466 8.01 -8.58 8.49
N ASN A 467 8.27 -9.74 9.10
CA ASN A 467 8.41 -11.01 8.40
C ASN A 467 8.22 -12.20 9.36
N GLU A 468 7.71 -13.31 8.83
CA GLU A 468 7.69 -14.62 9.50
C GLU A 468 8.89 -15.48 9.06
N ASP A 469 9.58 -16.10 10.02
CA ASP A 469 10.66 -17.04 9.73
C ASP A 469 10.14 -18.47 9.48
N GLU A 470 11.02 -19.38 9.06
CA GLU A 470 10.68 -20.78 8.76
C GLU A 470 10.13 -21.57 9.96
N ASP A 471 10.39 -21.11 11.19
CA ASP A 471 9.92 -21.71 12.44
C ASP A 471 8.60 -21.09 12.93
N GLY A 472 8.02 -20.14 12.18
CA GLY A 472 6.76 -19.48 12.50
C GLY A 472 6.89 -18.32 13.49
N ASN A 473 8.10 -17.85 13.79
CA ASN A 473 8.30 -16.68 14.64
C ASN A 473 8.13 -15.40 13.82
N LEU A 474 7.42 -14.43 14.40
CA LEU A 474 7.23 -13.12 13.79
C LEU A 474 8.36 -12.17 14.21
N ARG A 475 9.07 -11.61 13.24
CA ARG A 475 10.16 -10.64 13.42
C ARG A 475 9.67 -9.26 13.00
N VAL A 476 9.78 -8.28 13.89
CA VAL A 476 9.20 -6.94 13.72
C VAL A 476 10.22 -5.87 14.08
N ALA A 477 10.58 -5.03 13.11
CA ALA A 477 11.40 -3.86 13.29
C ALA A 477 10.52 -2.60 13.40
N THR A 478 10.77 -1.76 14.40
CA THR A 478 9.95 -0.58 14.67
C THR A 478 10.79 0.65 15.02
N THR A 479 10.25 1.82 14.67
CA THR A 479 10.73 3.12 15.13
C THR A 479 9.93 3.54 16.36
N VAL A 480 10.61 3.71 17.50
CA VAL A 480 10.05 4.18 18.76
C VAL A 480 10.21 5.70 18.85
N VAL A 481 9.12 6.40 19.16
CA VAL A 481 9.11 7.83 19.44
C VAL A 481 8.70 8.05 20.89
N ASP A 482 9.60 8.61 21.70
CA ASP A 482 9.34 8.99 23.09
C ASP A 482 8.92 10.45 23.18
N TYR A 483 7.61 10.69 23.14
CA TYR A 483 6.99 12.01 23.26
C TYR A 483 7.21 12.63 24.64
N GLY A 484 7.30 11.80 25.68
CA GLY A 484 7.54 12.24 27.07
C GLY A 484 8.97 12.74 27.30
N ASN A 485 9.92 12.28 26.50
CA ASN A 485 11.34 12.59 26.61
C ASN A 485 11.88 13.36 25.40
N GLY A 486 11.17 14.40 24.96
CA GLY A 486 11.68 15.33 23.96
C GLY A 486 11.72 14.75 22.54
N TRP A 487 10.81 13.83 22.21
CA TRP A 487 10.69 13.21 20.88
C TRP A 487 11.92 12.39 20.49
N LYS A 488 12.59 11.78 21.47
CA LYS A 488 13.73 10.90 21.23
C LYS A 488 13.28 9.73 20.36
N ARG A 489 14.01 9.50 19.27
CA ARG A 489 13.79 8.38 18.34
C ARG A 489 14.83 7.30 18.56
N THR A 490 14.39 6.05 18.53
CA THR A 490 15.27 4.87 18.55
C THR A 490 14.60 3.75 17.78
N ASN A 491 15.38 2.85 17.21
CA ASN A 491 14.87 1.71 16.47
C ASN A 491 15.07 0.42 17.27
N ARG A 492 14.26 -0.60 16.98
CA ARG A 492 14.38 -1.91 17.61
C ARG A 492 13.87 -3.02 16.72
N LEU A 493 14.35 -4.23 16.97
CA LEU A 493 13.80 -5.48 16.46
C LEU A 493 13.17 -6.25 17.63
N THR A 494 11.98 -6.80 17.45
CA THR A 494 11.29 -7.65 18.42
C THR A 494 10.86 -8.94 17.72
N ILE A 495 11.05 -10.09 18.38
CA ILE A 495 10.69 -11.41 17.86
C ILE A 495 9.61 -12.01 18.77
N PHE A 496 8.53 -12.49 18.15
CA PHE A 496 7.40 -13.13 18.80
C PHE A 496 7.32 -14.61 18.41
N ASP A 497 6.93 -15.48 19.34
CA ASP A 497 6.53 -16.86 19.01
C ASP A 497 5.17 -16.91 18.31
N GLU A 498 4.74 -18.10 17.89
CA GLU A 498 3.45 -18.31 17.22
C GLU A 498 2.22 -17.86 18.02
N LYS A 499 2.36 -17.72 19.34
CA LYS A 499 1.30 -17.25 20.24
C LYS A 499 1.39 -15.76 20.51
N MET A 500 2.20 -15.05 19.72
CA MET A 500 2.46 -13.62 19.83
C MET A 500 3.06 -13.19 21.17
N LYS A 501 3.81 -14.08 21.82
CA LYS A 501 4.59 -13.75 23.01
C LYS A 501 5.98 -13.28 22.59
N GLU A 502 6.43 -12.13 23.09
CA GLU A 502 7.82 -11.66 22.91
C GLU A 502 8.80 -12.71 23.46
N ILE A 503 9.65 -13.24 22.59
CA ILE A 503 10.70 -14.23 22.93
C ILE A 503 12.10 -13.63 22.86
N GLY A 504 12.31 -12.60 22.05
CA GLY A 504 13.60 -11.89 21.96
C GLY A 504 13.45 -10.48 21.43
N LYS A 505 14.49 -9.67 21.62
CA LYS A 505 14.53 -8.28 21.15
C LYS A 505 15.95 -7.74 21.06
N LEU A 506 16.12 -6.74 20.22
CA LEU A 506 17.29 -5.89 20.12
C LEU A 506 16.82 -4.43 20.08
N SER A 507 17.12 -3.65 21.12
CA SER A 507 16.68 -2.25 21.26
C SER A 507 17.84 -1.27 21.09
N GLY A 508 17.52 0.02 20.92
CA GLY A 508 18.53 1.09 20.91
C GLY A 508 19.33 1.18 19.62
N LEU A 509 18.77 0.68 18.52
CA LEU A 509 19.39 0.76 17.19
C LEU A 509 19.26 2.19 16.66
N ALA A 510 20.36 2.73 16.12
CA ALA A 510 20.40 4.02 15.43
C ALA A 510 19.66 5.15 16.19
N GLU A 511 20.20 5.55 17.34
CA GLU A 511 19.59 6.60 18.16
C GLU A 511 19.47 7.92 17.38
N GLY A 512 18.27 8.50 17.37
CA GLY A 512 17.93 9.72 16.65
C GLY A 512 17.36 9.47 15.25
N GLU A 513 17.43 8.24 14.73
CA GLU A 513 17.08 7.90 13.35
C GLU A 513 15.75 7.13 13.25
N GLU A 514 15.22 7.03 12.04
CA GLU A 514 13.99 6.30 11.70
C GLU A 514 14.31 5.22 10.65
N ILE A 515 13.70 4.04 10.77
CA ILE A 515 13.79 3.00 9.73
C ILE A 515 13.18 3.51 8.42
N LYS A 516 13.98 3.46 7.35
CA LYS A 516 13.56 3.78 5.98
C LYS A 516 13.25 2.56 5.14
N SER A 517 14.03 1.50 5.33
CA SER A 517 13.80 0.25 4.63
C SER A 517 14.28 -0.92 5.49
N ALA A 518 13.58 -2.03 5.40
CA ALA A 518 13.94 -3.28 6.01
C ALA A 518 13.92 -4.41 4.98
N ARG A 519 14.72 -5.45 5.19
CA ARG A 519 14.58 -6.70 4.45
C ARG A 519 15.06 -7.87 5.28
N TYR A 520 14.27 -8.92 5.32
CA TYR A 520 14.64 -10.19 5.94
C TYR A 520 15.12 -11.16 4.87
N ILE A 521 16.24 -11.83 5.13
CA ILE A 521 16.83 -12.85 4.25
C ILE A 521 17.36 -13.99 5.12
N GLY A 522 16.64 -15.12 5.12
CA GLY A 522 16.92 -16.23 6.04
C GLY A 522 16.90 -15.74 7.49
N ASP A 523 17.99 -15.98 8.21
CA ASP A 523 18.15 -15.61 9.62
C ASP A 523 18.50 -14.13 9.85
N TYR A 524 18.68 -13.33 8.79
CA TYR A 524 19.20 -11.97 8.91
C TYR A 524 18.14 -10.91 8.62
N CYS A 525 18.14 -9.83 9.41
CA CYS A 525 17.40 -8.62 9.16
C CYS A 525 18.37 -7.50 8.77
N TYR A 526 18.17 -6.92 7.59
CA TYR A 526 18.90 -5.76 7.10
C TYR A 526 18.03 -4.53 7.28
N LEU A 527 18.54 -3.51 7.98
CA LEU A 527 17.82 -2.28 8.26
C LEU A 527 18.60 -1.08 7.78
N VAL A 528 17.91 -0.17 7.11
CA VAL A 528 18.42 1.13 6.68
C VAL A 528 17.69 2.18 7.51
N THR A 529 18.43 3.07 8.18
CA THR A 529 17.87 4.15 9.01
C THR A 529 18.44 5.50 8.59
N PHE A 530 17.66 6.58 8.67
CA PHE A 530 18.08 7.90 8.17
C PHE A 530 17.90 9.06 9.15
N VAL A 531 18.94 9.92 9.18
CA VAL A 531 18.84 11.36 9.51
C VAL A 531 19.63 12.20 8.50
N ASN A 532 20.93 11.90 8.29
CA ASN A 532 21.82 12.58 7.31
C ASN A 532 22.77 11.61 6.56
N THR A 533 23.12 10.45 7.13
CA THR A 533 23.89 9.36 6.49
C THR A 533 23.31 8.04 6.97
N ASP A 534 23.11 7.06 6.07
CA ASP A 534 22.41 5.82 6.41
C ASP A 534 23.40 4.69 6.67
N PRO A 535 23.50 4.20 7.91
CA PRO A 535 23.99 2.86 8.15
C PRO A 535 22.97 1.82 7.62
N LEU A 536 23.47 0.88 6.82
CA LEU A 536 22.86 -0.43 6.63
C LEU A 536 23.32 -1.32 7.79
N PHE A 537 22.41 -1.62 8.70
CA PHE A 537 22.63 -2.58 9.79
C PHE A 537 22.32 -4.00 9.33
N SER A 538 23.10 -4.94 9.86
CA SER A 538 22.86 -6.38 9.70
C SER A 538 22.65 -6.99 11.07
N ILE A 539 21.48 -7.58 11.29
CA ILE A 539 21.06 -8.17 12.55
C ILE A 539 20.90 -9.68 12.35
N ASP A 540 21.59 -10.47 13.16
CA ASP A 540 21.46 -11.92 13.23
C ASP A 540 20.28 -12.29 14.14
N CYS A 541 19.32 -13.02 13.59
CA CYS A 541 18.11 -13.51 14.26
C CYS A 541 18.10 -15.04 14.39
N SER A 542 19.20 -15.74 14.09
CA SER A 542 19.28 -17.21 14.14
C SER A 542 19.05 -17.80 15.53
N ASP A 543 19.36 -17.05 16.59
CA ASP A 543 18.88 -17.28 17.95
C ASP A 543 17.73 -16.30 18.24
N PRO A 544 16.46 -16.72 18.10
CA PRO A 544 15.32 -15.82 18.23
C PRO A 544 15.15 -15.24 19.64
N GLU A 545 15.73 -15.87 20.67
CA GLU A 545 15.71 -15.32 22.04
C GLU A 545 16.76 -14.20 22.22
N ASN A 546 17.82 -14.20 21.40
CA ASN A 546 18.96 -13.30 21.53
C ASN A 546 19.39 -12.73 20.16
N PRO A 547 18.55 -11.93 19.47
CA PRO A 547 18.96 -11.29 18.23
C PRO A 547 20.10 -10.30 18.48
N THR A 548 21.09 -10.27 17.58
CA THR A 548 22.32 -9.47 17.77
C THR A 548 22.68 -8.63 16.55
N LEU A 549 23.14 -7.40 16.79
CA LEU A 549 23.74 -6.58 15.74
C LEU A 549 25.11 -7.15 15.38
N VAL A 550 25.29 -7.58 14.13
CA VAL A 550 26.54 -8.21 13.66
C VAL A 550 27.34 -7.34 12.71
N GLY A 551 26.71 -6.38 12.03
CA GLY A 551 27.36 -5.50 11.06
C GLY A 551 26.70 -4.12 10.94
N GLU A 552 27.51 -3.12 10.60
CA GLU A 552 27.08 -1.76 10.28
C GLU A 552 27.92 -1.25 9.10
N LEU A 553 27.27 -0.90 7.99
CA LEU A 553 27.92 -0.32 6.82
C LEU A 553 27.35 1.08 6.58
N LYS A 554 28.17 2.11 6.70
CA LYS A 554 27.75 3.49 6.41
C LYS A 554 27.70 3.75 4.91
N ILE A 555 26.58 4.29 4.44
CA ILE A 555 26.32 4.57 3.02
C ILE A 555 25.85 6.03 2.88
N PRO A 556 26.38 6.81 1.91
CA PRO A 556 25.86 8.14 1.63
C PRO A 556 24.50 8.07 0.93
N GLY A 557 23.48 8.76 1.45
CA GLY A 557 22.07 8.63 1.02
C GLY A 557 21.44 7.29 1.44
N PHE A 558 20.15 7.10 1.14
CA PHE A 558 19.34 6.02 1.72
C PHE A 558 18.73 5.09 0.66
N SER A 559 18.46 3.84 1.04
CA SER A 559 17.64 2.91 0.24
C SER A 559 16.19 2.99 0.74
N GLU A 560 15.25 3.22 -0.17
CA GLU A 560 13.81 3.13 0.15
C GLU A 560 13.30 1.71 -0.02
N TYR A 561 13.93 0.94 -0.91
CA TYR A 561 13.59 -0.44 -1.17
C TYR A 561 14.85 -1.29 -1.26
N MET A 562 14.79 -2.48 -0.66
CA MET A 562 15.83 -3.49 -0.73
C MET A 562 15.27 -4.79 -1.31
N HIS A 563 15.94 -5.32 -2.33
CA HIS A 563 15.53 -6.54 -3.02
C HIS A 563 16.62 -7.62 -2.91
N PRO A 564 16.31 -8.79 -2.31
CA PRO A 564 17.23 -9.91 -2.26
C PRO A 564 17.70 -10.31 -3.65
N TRP A 565 19.00 -10.54 -3.81
CA TRP A 565 19.59 -10.93 -5.06
C TRP A 565 20.31 -12.27 -4.92
N THR A 566 20.63 -12.89 -6.05
CA THR A 566 21.35 -14.17 -6.07
C THR A 566 22.78 -14.04 -5.54
N ASP A 567 23.36 -15.17 -5.13
CA ASP A 567 24.76 -15.28 -4.70
C ASP A 567 25.14 -14.39 -3.52
N GLY A 568 24.25 -14.29 -2.52
CA GLY A 568 24.48 -13.53 -1.30
C GLY A 568 24.60 -12.04 -1.56
N LYS A 569 23.72 -11.49 -2.40
CA LYS A 569 23.70 -10.07 -2.73
C LYS A 569 22.37 -9.42 -2.37
N LEU A 570 22.39 -8.11 -2.23
CA LEU A 570 21.23 -7.30 -1.93
C LEU A 570 21.25 -6.05 -2.81
N LEU A 571 20.17 -5.81 -3.54
CA LEU A 571 19.99 -4.58 -4.30
C LEU A 571 19.34 -3.53 -3.41
N GLY A 572 19.98 -2.38 -3.23
CA GLY A 572 19.37 -1.16 -2.71
C GLY A 572 18.88 -0.26 -3.85
N PHE A 573 17.65 0.23 -3.73
CA PHE A 573 17.02 1.20 -4.63
C PHE A 573 16.53 2.39 -3.78
N GLY A 574 17.03 3.59 -4.05
CA GLY A 574 16.71 4.76 -3.24
C GLY A 574 17.38 6.03 -3.76
N TYR A 575 17.73 6.95 -2.87
CA TYR A 575 18.33 8.23 -3.25
C TYR A 575 19.81 8.31 -2.85
N ALA A 576 20.62 8.93 -3.71
CA ALA A 576 21.93 9.43 -3.32
C ALA A 576 21.73 10.71 -2.50
N GLY A 577 22.55 10.92 -1.49
CA GLY A 577 22.51 12.11 -0.64
C GLY A 577 23.91 12.63 -0.35
N ASP A 578 24.01 13.94 -0.11
CA ASP A 578 25.22 14.56 0.42
C ASP A 578 25.21 14.63 1.96
N ASP A 579 26.32 15.13 2.53
CA ASP A 579 26.47 15.28 3.99
C ASP A 579 25.47 16.27 4.62
N GLU A 580 24.76 17.05 3.80
CA GLU A 580 23.72 18.02 4.21
C GLU A 580 22.30 17.44 4.08
N GLY A 581 22.16 16.18 3.62
CA GLY A 581 20.90 15.48 3.45
C GLY A 581 20.13 15.85 2.18
N LEU A 582 20.76 16.58 1.24
CA LEU A 582 20.15 16.91 -0.04
C LEU A 582 20.28 15.73 -1.01
N THR A 583 19.18 15.38 -1.67
CA THR A 583 19.17 14.28 -2.65
C THR A 583 19.94 14.69 -3.92
N GLU A 584 20.92 13.89 -4.34
CA GLU A 584 21.68 14.09 -5.59
C GLU A 584 21.06 13.35 -6.81
N GLY A 585 19.94 12.66 -6.60
CA GLY A 585 19.22 11.86 -7.59
C GLY A 585 19.03 10.41 -7.14
N LEU A 586 18.41 9.60 -8.01
CA LEU A 586 18.17 8.18 -7.78
C LEU A 586 19.49 7.41 -7.67
N LYS A 587 19.56 6.38 -6.83
CA LYS A 587 20.74 5.55 -6.58
C LYS A 587 20.38 4.07 -6.63
N LEU A 588 21.18 3.32 -7.37
CA LEU A 588 21.23 1.86 -7.33
C LEU A 588 22.49 1.43 -6.59
N THR A 589 22.38 0.52 -5.63
CA THR A 589 23.53 -0.01 -4.89
C THR A 589 23.45 -1.54 -4.85
N MET A 590 24.56 -2.22 -5.14
CA MET A 590 24.67 -3.65 -4.94
C MET A 590 25.56 -3.93 -3.74
N PHE A 591 25.02 -4.63 -2.75
CA PHE A 591 25.74 -5.07 -1.56
C PHE A 591 26.16 -6.54 -1.69
N ASP A 592 27.34 -6.87 -1.19
CA ASP A 592 27.72 -8.23 -0.86
C ASP A 592 27.33 -8.51 0.60
N ILE A 593 26.39 -9.43 0.78
CA ILE A 593 25.88 -9.86 2.09
C ILE A 593 26.27 -11.32 2.39
N SER A 594 27.23 -11.88 1.67
CA SER A 594 27.73 -13.24 1.92
C SER A 594 28.37 -13.40 3.31
N SER A 595 28.82 -12.29 3.90
CA SER A 595 29.27 -12.18 5.28
C SER A 595 28.49 -11.06 5.97
N PRO A 596 27.38 -11.35 6.67
CA PRO A 596 26.52 -10.32 7.28
C PRO A 596 27.21 -9.43 8.33
N SER A 597 28.33 -9.87 8.91
CA SER A 597 29.13 -9.02 9.81
C SER A 597 30.08 -8.05 9.10
N ASP A 598 30.25 -8.21 7.79
CA ASP A 598 31.18 -7.47 6.94
C ASP A 598 30.55 -7.22 5.57
N VAL A 599 29.39 -6.54 5.58
CA VAL A 599 28.67 -6.18 4.35
C VAL A 599 29.49 -5.12 3.61
N GLU A 600 29.70 -5.35 2.31
CA GLU A 600 30.47 -4.44 1.46
C GLU A 600 29.62 -3.92 0.30
N ILE A 601 29.88 -2.69 -0.13
CA ILE A 601 29.35 -2.16 -1.40
C ILE A 601 30.19 -2.74 -2.53
N ILE A 602 29.57 -3.52 -3.42
CA ILE A 602 30.23 -3.97 -4.65
C ILE A 602 30.27 -2.81 -5.65
N THR A 603 29.14 -2.14 -5.84
CA THR A 603 29.00 -1.06 -6.80
C THR A 603 27.82 -0.15 -6.47
N GLU A 604 27.90 1.09 -6.92
CA GLU A 604 26.85 2.09 -6.81
C GLU A 604 26.72 2.90 -8.10
N LYS A 605 25.49 3.25 -8.45
CA LYS A 605 25.19 4.10 -9.60
C LYS A 605 24.20 5.18 -9.21
N THR A 606 24.67 6.42 -9.21
CA THR A 606 23.82 7.60 -9.09
C THR A 606 23.33 8.06 -10.46
N LEU A 607 22.01 8.15 -10.59
CA LEU A 607 21.29 8.67 -11.73
C LEU A 607 20.87 10.11 -11.42
N ARG A 608 21.76 11.05 -11.73
CA ARG A 608 21.54 12.49 -11.53
C ARG A 608 20.42 13.00 -12.44
N ASN A 609 19.72 14.04 -11.98
CA ASN A 609 18.61 14.71 -12.68
C ASN A 609 17.39 13.79 -12.91
N ILE A 610 17.18 12.83 -12.02
CA ILE A 610 15.95 12.04 -11.94
C ILE A 610 15.26 12.42 -10.64
N ASP A 611 14.05 12.95 -10.77
CA ASP A 611 13.26 13.47 -9.64
C ASP A 611 12.29 12.43 -9.09
N TYR A 612 11.93 11.44 -9.91
CA TYR A 612 10.94 10.42 -9.55
C TYR A 612 11.23 9.09 -10.24
N ALA A 613 10.86 7.99 -9.58
CA ALA A 613 10.80 6.66 -10.16
C ALA A 613 9.56 5.91 -9.66
N ALA A 614 8.88 5.20 -10.57
CA ALA A 614 7.65 4.47 -10.26
C ALA A 614 7.74 3.50 -9.06
N PRO A 615 8.88 2.81 -8.82
CA PRO A 615 9.02 1.91 -7.67
C PRO A 615 8.84 2.55 -6.29
N PHE A 616 8.91 3.88 -6.17
CA PHE A 616 8.71 4.58 -4.89
C PHE A 616 7.25 4.59 -4.45
N ASP A 617 6.31 4.69 -5.38
CA ASP A 617 4.87 4.58 -5.08
C ASP A 617 4.42 3.11 -5.07
N ASP A 618 4.94 2.33 -6.02
CA ASP A 618 4.60 0.92 -6.19
C ASP A 618 5.83 0.10 -6.56
N TYR A 619 6.36 -0.62 -5.57
CA TYR A 619 7.52 -1.48 -5.69
C TYR A 619 7.37 -2.58 -6.78
N LYS A 620 6.14 -2.95 -7.17
CA LYS A 620 5.87 -3.89 -8.27
C LYS A 620 6.26 -3.33 -9.63
N ALA A 621 6.34 -2.00 -9.76
CA ALA A 621 6.84 -1.33 -10.95
C ALA A 621 8.35 -1.55 -11.19
N LEU A 622 9.09 -2.05 -10.19
CA LEU A 622 10.46 -2.50 -10.37
C LEU A 622 10.45 -3.93 -10.91
N MET A 623 10.65 -4.07 -12.22
CA MET A 623 10.93 -5.37 -12.82
C MET A 623 12.31 -5.82 -12.35
N VAL A 624 12.41 -6.96 -11.65
CA VAL A 624 13.69 -7.56 -11.26
C VAL A 624 13.77 -8.99 -11.77
N SER A 625 14.91 -9.35 -12.35
CA SER A 625 15.30 -10.75 -12.59
C SER A 625 16.77 -10.90 -12.23
N SER A 626 17.01 -11.37 -11.01
CA SER A 626 18.35 -11.58 -10.44
C SER A 626 19.14 -12.63 -11.23
N ASP A 627 18.49 -13.71 -11.66
CA ASP A 627 19.07 -14.76 -12.52
C ASP A 627 19.56 -14.25 -13.87
N ARG A 628 18.83 -13.30 -14.48
CA ARG A 628 19.25 -12.61 -15.70
C ARG A 628 20.11 -11.40 -15.43
N SER A 629 20.26 -11.05 -14.17
CA SER A 629 20.92 -9.87 -13.66
C SER A 629 20.40 -8.55 -14.26
N ILE A 630 19.10 -8.43 -14.49
CA ILE A 630 18.47 -7.22 -15.03
C ILE A 630 17.47 -6.63 -14.04
N LEU A 631 17.33 -5.30 -14.09
CA LEU A 631 16.23 -4.58 -13.47
C LEU A 631 15.71 -3.49 -14.40
N GLY A 632 14.41 -3.18 -14.34
CA GLY A 632 13.78 -2.16 -15.17
C GLY A 632 12.69 -1.38 -14.45
N PHE A 633 12.60 -0.09 -14.74
CA PHE A 633 11.68 0.83 -14.06
C PHE A 633 11.49 2.13 -14.86
N MET A 634 10.39 2.82 -14.60
CA MET A 634 10.09 4.14 -15.15
C MET A 634 10.67 5.26 -14.27
N THR A 635 11.18 6.31 -14.91
CA THR A 635 11.76 7.50 -14.27
C THR A 635 11.21 8.78 -14.88
N GLU A 636 11.06 9.84 -14.08
CA GLU A 636 10.73 11.18 -14.54
C GLU A 636 11.77 12.23 -14.12
N SER A 637 11.93 13.25 -14.96
CA SER A 637 12.73 14.45 -14.71
C SER A 637 11.91 15.70 -14.99
N TYR A 638 12.01 16.71 -14.12
CA TYR A 638 11.25 17.96 -14.15
C TYR A 638 12.10 19.23 -14.35
N ASP A 639 13.42 19.10 -14.54
CA ASP A 639 14.37 20.22 -14.61
C ASP A 639 14.02 21.28 -15.69
N GLU A 640 14.49 21.13 -16.93
CA GLU A 640 14.28 22.11 -18.02
C GLU A 640 13.08 21.73 -18.90
N ASP A 641 12.98 20.45 -19.27
CA ASP A 641 11.88 19.86 -20.01
C ASP A 641 11.44 18.58 -19.29
N TYR A 642 10.12 18.34 -19.22
CA TYR A 642 9.60 17.08 -18.67
C TYR A 642 10.06 15.92 -19.55
N GLU A 643 10.69 14.92 -18.94
CA GLU A 643 11.12 13.70 -19.59
C GLU A 643 10.65 12.49 -18.79
N SER A 644 9.94 11.57 -19.45
CA SER A 644 9.54 10.28 -18.90
C SER A 644 10.22 9.17 -19.69
N GLN A 645 10.97 8.30 -19.00
CA GLN A 645 11.71 7.20 -19.63
C GLN A 645 11.51 5.90 -18.87
N TYR A 646 11.35 4.80 -19.62
CA TYR A 646 11.52 3.45 -19.07
C TYR A 646 12.95 2.99 -19.34
N ARG A 647 13.64 2.53 -18.30
CA ARG A 647 15.06 2.17 -18.34
C ARG A 647 15.24 0.72 -17.92
N ILE A 648 16.15 0.00 -18.59
CA ILE A 648 16.60 -1.33 -18.16
C ILE A 648 18.10 -1.28 -17.90
N TYR A 649 18.50 -1.72 -16.72
CA TYR A 649 19.88 -1.90 -16.32
C TYR A 649 20.21 -3.38 -16.22
N ARG A 650 21.43 -3.75 -16.60
CA ARG A 650 22.05 -5.04 -16.27
C ARG A 650 23.14 -4.84 -15.25
N TYR A 651 23.15 -5.67 -14.22
CA TYR A 651 24.30 -5.83 -13.34
C TYR A 651 25.24 -6.87 -13.95
N ASP A 652 26.49 -6.49 -14.23
CA ASP A 652 27.48 -7.36 -14.89
C ASP A 652 28.44 -8.07 -13.90
N GLY A 653 28.21 -7.91 -12.60
CA GLY A 653 29.08 -8.36 -11.52
C GLY A 653 29.98 -7.26 -10.95
N GLU A 654 30.20 -6.16 -11.68
CA GLU A 654 31.07 -5.04 -11.28
C GLU A 654 30.33 -3.69 -11.27
N ASP A 655 29.39 -3.44 -12.20
CA ASP A 655 28.63 -2.19 -12.32
C ASP A 655 27.22 -2.44 -12.88
N PHE A 656 26.33 -1.47 -12.67
CA PHE A 656 25.03 -1.38 -13.34
C PHE A 656 25.18 -0.67 -14.69
N ARG A 657 24.98 -1.39 -15.79
CA ARG A 657 25.02 -0.85 -17.15
C ARG A 657 23.62 -0.60 -17.68
N LEU A 658 23.35 0.62 -18.15
CA LEU A 658 22.12 0.93 -18.88
C LEU A 658 22.14 0.16 -20.21
N GLU A 659 21.21 -0.76 -20.41
CA GLU A 659 21.10 -1.55 -21.64
C GLU A 659 20.04 -0.99 -22.60
N PHE A 660 18.97 -0.42 -22.04
CA PHE A 660 17.84 0.05 -22.83
C PHE A 660 17.20 1.27 -22.18
N THR A 661 16.79 2.21 -23.02
CA THR A 661 15.91 3.31 -22.64
C THR A 661 14.90 3.55 -23.75
N ILE A 662 13.68 3.88 -23.34
CA ILE A 662 12.62 4.31 -24.25
C ILE A 662 11.83 5.44 -23.62
N ASP A 663 11.43 6.40 -24.45
CA ASP A 663 10.46 7.43 -24.09
C ASP A 663 9.14 6.76 -23.66
N ALA A 664 8.77 7.01 -22.40
CA ALA A 664 7.65 6.41 -21.73
C ALA A 664 6.35 7.23 -21.87
N GLU A 665 6.41 8.46 -22.40
CA GLU A 665 5.24 9.36 -22.47
C GLU A 665 4.07 8.74 -23.24
N LYS A 666 4.38 7.95 -24.28
CA LYS A 666 3.35 7.32 -25.13
C LYS A 666 2.64 6.13 -24.49
N PHE A 667 3.21 5.55 -23.43
CA PHE A 667 2.61 4.41 -22.72
C PHE A 667 1.58 4.93 -21.71
N ALA A 668 1.93 6.01 -21.00
CA ALA A 668 1.13 6.65 -19.95
C ALA A 668 0.74 5.69 -18.80
N GLY A 669 0.28 6.27 -17.69
CA GLY A 669 -0.25 5.51 -16.55
C GLY A 669 0.76 4.56 -15.88
N ASN A 670 0.22 3.55 -15.20
CA ASN A 670 0.97 2.52 -14.47
C ASN A 670 1.53 1.45 -15.41
N MET A 671 2.54 1.83 -16.18
CA MET A 671 3.20 0.89 -17.10
C MET A 671 4.05 -0.16 -16.37
N ARG A 672 4.20 -1.31 -17.00
CA ARG A 672 5.04 -2.42 -16.55
C ARG A 672 5.93 -2.93 -17.66
N GLY A 673 7.17 -3.24 -17.28
CA GLY A 673 8.06 -4.04 -18.11
C GLY A 673 7.95 -5.51 -17.72
N VAL A 674 7.74 -6.38 -18.70
CA VAL A 674 7.74 -7.84 -18.54
C VAL A 674 8.60 -8.47 -19.64
N PHE A 675 9.09 -9.69 -19.44
CA PHE A 675 9.81 -10.42 -20.50
C PHE A 675 9.30 -11.85 -20.63
N ILE A 676 9.41 -12.39 -21.84
CA ILE A 676 9.17 -13.79 -22.18
C ILE A 676 10.28 -14.23 -23.13
N GLY A 677 11.03 -15.26 -22.75
CA GLY A 677 12.23 -15.68 -23.47
C GLY A 677 13.23 -14.53 -23.58
N ASP A 678 13.67 -14.22 -24.81
CA ASP A 678 14.59 -13.11 -25.10
C ASP A 678 13.85 -11.84 -25.58
N VAL A 679 12.55 -11.71 -25.28
CA VAL A 679 11.75 -10.55 -25.68
C VAL A 679 11.30 -9.78 -24.46
N PHE A 680 11.62 -8.48 -24.44
CA PHE A 680 11.11 -7.53 -23.47
C PHE A 680 9.85 -6.85 -24.01
N TYR A 681 8.86 -6.66 -23.16
CA TYR A 681 7.60 -5.99 -23.44
C TYR A 681 7.42 -4.84 -22.46
N LEU A 682 7.08 -3.66 -22.97
CA LEU A 682 6.62 -2.53 -22.17
C LEU A 682 5.15 -2.33 -22.47
N ILE A 683 4.32 -2.43 -21.45
CA ILE A 683 2.87 -2.34 -21.52
C ILE A 683 2.43 -1.19 -20.62
N GLY A 684 1.63 -0.27 -21.15
CA GLY A 684 1.02 0.80 -20.38
C GLY A 684 -0.36 1.12 -20.92
N GLU A 685 -1.00 2.12 -20.36
CA GLU A 685 -2.45 2.37 -20.44
C GLU A 685 -3.11 2.22 -21.82
N SER A 686 -2.45 2.71 -22.88
CA SER A 686 -3.01 2.74 -24.24
C SER A 686 -2.07 2.14 -25.29
N HIS A 687 -0.96 1.55 -24.85
CA HIS A 687 0.12 1.19 -25.73
C HIS A 687 0.99 0.07 -25.21
N GLY A 688 1.37 -0.84 -26.12
CA GLY A 688 2.31 -1.90 -25.86
C GLY A 688 3.39 -1.95 -26.93
N ALA A 689 4.62 -2.22 -26.54
CA ALA A 689 5.74 -2.42 -27.46
C ALA A 689 6.61 -3.60 -27.01
N SER A 690 7.31 -4.20 -27.97
CA SER A 690 8.16 -5.38 -27.74
C SER A 690 9.51 -5.23 -28.42
N PHE A 691 10.55 -5.79 -27.80
CA PHE A 691 11.95 -5.56 -28.14
C PHE A 691 12.78 -6.84 -27.98
N ASP A 692 13.62 -7.13 -28.96
CA ASP A 692 14.51 -8.30 -28.96
C ASP A 692 15.75 -8.02 -28.09
N MET A 693 15.80 -8.59 -26.90
CA MET A 693 16.89 -8.38 -25.94
C MET A 693 18.23 -8.91 -26.46
N ALA A 694 18.24 -9.96 -27.28
CA ALA A 694 19.45 -10.56 -27.83
C ALA A 694 20.07 -9.72 -28.96
N HIS A 695 19.28 -8.81 -29.57
CA HIS A 695 19.69 -7.96 -30.67
C HIS A 695 19.60 -6.46 -30.32
N ASP A 696 20.10 -6.08 -29.15
CA ASP A 696 20.22 -4.67 -28.71
C ASP A 696 18.85 -3.98 -28.63
N TYR A 697 17.86 -4.69 -28.08
CA TYR A 697 16.47 -4.24 -27.92
C TYR A 697 15.87 -3.70 -29.23
N GLN A 698 16.18 -4.35 -30.36
CA GLN A 698 15.55 -4.03 -31.63
C GLN A 698 14.04 -4.21 -31.52
N LYS A 699 13.29 -3.14 -31.82
CA LYS A 699 11.83 -3.15 -31.76
C LYS A 699 11.25 -4.22 -32.71
N ILE A 700 10.43 -5.09 -32.15
CA ILE A 700 9.75 -6.18 -32.88
C ILE A 700 8.34 -5.75 -33.27
N SER A 701 7.56 -5.27 -32.30
CA SER A 701 6.15 -4.92 -32.48
C SER A 701 5.77 -3.69 -31.66
N ASP A 702 4.66 -3.09 -32.06
CA ASP A 702 4.01 -1.92 -31.46
C ASP A 702 2.50 -2.13 -31.62
N LEU A 703 1.74 -1.91 -30.57
CA LEU A 703 0.29 -2.08 -30.55
C LEU A 703 -0.33 -0.93 -29.75
N THR A 704 -1.42 -0.37 -30.27
CA THR A 704 -2.25 0.63 -29.60
C THR A 704 -3.66 0.09 -29.59
N TRP A 705 -4.33 0.25 -28.47
CA TRP A 705 -5.76 -0.04 -28.30
C TRP A 705 -6.55 1.27 -28.15
#